data_AF-A0A834VCT4-F1
#
_entry.id   AF-A0A834VCT4-F1
#
_cell.length_a   1.000
_cell.length_b   1.000
_cell.length_c   1.000
_cell.angle_alpha   90.00
_cell.angle_beta   90.00
_cell.angle_gamma   90.00
#
_symmetry.space_group_name_H-M   'P 1'
#
loop_
_entity.id
_entity.type
_entity.pdbx_description
1 polymer ?
#
loop_
_entity_poly.entity_id
_entity_poly.type
_entity_poly.pdbx_seq_one_letter_code
_entity_poly.pdbx_strand_id
1 'polypeptide(L)'
;MIEIIWILCHFFKNLELLKHFERFFFQHFLIGFDVVLIIMLQIFSRLKTILLLISNLIEISIINSITLSNRSGLKSQNVNTDARNSHSVKYFSYTNEIVTNEYIVKFKHYHQPEVRRRYIEKSLQKLSQSCKNFIENWLIVKRSNIVTDYPSDFDILRINKNISLGDLKITTVSHPEIQSISLNRKFTRSLKVINSTIHFPLNDEFSKISNQQIDFHSRKLLRAIPNQITEVLQAEKLWRLGITGNGVKVAIFDTGLARSHKHFRKIKDLTNWTNEKTSDDTLGHGTFVAGLIASSQECLGFAPDAELYIFKVFTKNQISYTSWFLDAFNYAILKKINVLNLSIGGPDFMDHPFIDKVWELTANNVIMISAIGNDGPLYGTLNNPADQMDVIGIGGIDFDDHIAKFSSRGMTTWELPSGYGRVKPDIVTYGQFVSGSDLEGGCRVLSGTSVASPVVAGAVTLLMSGVLDLGAKINPASMKQSLISSAQRLPDVPMFEQGAGKLDLLRAYQTLRAYEPQSSLFPSYIDFQDCPYMWPYCEQPLYHKMMPLIINVTILNGMSVTGFIKSKPKWHPYLNHHGNYIKVSISYSEVLWPWSGWIALHVSVSSEASDWEGVIQGHVSLTVESFSKGNDFTNLSSSDLVLPVKLKIIPTPPRNKRILWDQYHNLRYPPGYFPRDNLKTKPDSLDWNADHIHTNFREVYQHLRLKGFFIEILGQPYTCFDAEQYGSLLLIDPEEEFFPEEIDKLYDDFRNGLSVIIFADWYNVSVMQKIQFYDENTRQWWLPVTGGSNIPALNDLLSPWKLVLSDQVIEGTFKIGNHEMYYASGTSIIDHSEAKNFIGFNRELNDQGSTILGHKKPSLKPRATILGLLKQDYSDRSKKTGGLAVYGDSNCLDQVYLEIDCYWLLDALLQFSTTGKIPSFLQQEKESANDKNQQIQLNIEKFINNQFNLKHPATEKPKRANPNNLYRYSNVINDRNGTFRMLPNCHKLFFEIPEAINETLPNDLYENYSKLHLLQTQVDLEQSLATASSFNRFQKEKLSNLVEIKMHFESKQHIMMMLIMIILASIVIVSFLSRIACRQFLINYQRKQRSC
;
A
#
# COMPACT_ATOMS: atom_id res chain seq x y z
N MET A 1 65.04 20.43 43.51
CA MET A 1 65.37 20.20 42.07
C MET A 1 66.59 19.29 41.88
N ILE A 2 67.62 19.33 42.74
CA ILE A 2 68.74 18.36 42.69
C ILE A 2 68.38 17.00 43.32
N GLU A 3 67.44 16.94 44.26
CA GLU A 3 66.95 15.65 44.82
C GLU A 3 65.89 14.93 43.96
N ILE A 4 65.21 15.64 43.05
CA ILE A 4 64.32 15.01 42.05
C ILE A 4 65.14 14.42 40.88
N ILE A 5 66.33 14.98 40.63
CA ILE A 5 67.31 14.45 39.67
C ILE A 5 68.01 13.19 40.23
N TRP A 6 68.10 13.04 41.55
CA TRP A 6 68.70 11.87 42.20
C TRP A 6 67.76 10.65 42.25
N ILE A 7 66.45 10.87 42.40
CA ILE A 7 65.42 9.81 42.41
C ILE A 7 65.14 9.25 41.00
N LEU A 8 65.30 10.06 39.94
CA LEU A 8 65.18 9.59 38.55
C LEU A 8 66.42 8.80 38.07
N CYS A 9 67.60 9.00 38.68
CA CYS A 9 68.81 8.23 38.36
C CYS A 9 68.84 6.83 38.99
N HIS A 10 67.98 6.52 39.96
CA HIS A 10 67.98 5.21 40.63
C HIS A 10 66.96 4.21 40.03
N PHE A 11 65.99 4.66 39.22
CA PHE A 11 64.91 3.81 38.72
C PHE A 11 65.14 3.21 37.31
N PHE A 12 66.29 3.44 36.68
CA PHE A 12 66.69 2.76 35.43
C PHE A 12 68.13 2.22 35.47
N LYS A 13 68.48 1.52 36.55
CA LYS A 13 69.63 0.61 36.59
C LYS A 13 69.18 -0.80 36.20
N ASN A 14 68.84 -0.98 34.93
CA ASN A 14 68.97 -2.27 34.25
C ASN A 14 69.17 -2.01 32.75
N LEU A 15 70.45 -2.05 32.37
CA LEU A 15 70.96 -1.90 31.00
C LEU A 15 70.74 -3.22 30.25
N GLU A 16 69.56 -3.40 29.65
CA GLU A 16 69.43 -4.30 28.49
C GLU A 16 68.27 -3.95 27.53
N LEU A 17 67.33 -3.06 27.91
CA LEU A 17 66.31 -2.55 26.97
C LEU A 17 66.71 -1.27 26.20
N LEU A 18 67.74 -0.54 26.63
CA LEU A 18 68.12 0.74 26.01
C LEU A 18 68.85 0.57 24.66
N LYS A 19 69.51 -0.58 24.41
CA LYS A 19 70.13 -0.88 23.12
C LYS A 19 69.12 -1.32 22.03
N HIS A 20 67.90 -1.69 22.41
CA HIS A 20 66.82 -1.96 21.45
C HIS A 20 65.99 -0.72 21.12
N PHE A 21 65.85 0.21 22.07
CA PHE A 21 65.05 1.43 21.87
C PHE A 21 65.74 2.44 20.92
N GLU A 22 67.07 2.56 20.97
CA GLU A 22 67.82 3.43 20.05
C GLU A 22 67.85 2.92 18.59
N ARG A 23 67.76 1.59 18.36
CA ARG A 23 67.63 1.03 17.00
C ARG A 23 66.21 1.15 16.43
N PHE A 24 65.18 1.08 17.26
CA PHE A 24 63.79 1.18 16.81
C PHE A 24 63.39 2.63 16.45
N PHE A 25 63.89 3.62 17.20
CA PHE A 25 63.55 5.03 16.97
C PHE A 25 64.26 5.62 15.73
N PHE A 26 65.46 5.17 15.39
CA PHE A 26 66.20 5.65 14.21
C PHE A 26 65.73 5.02 12.88
N GLN A 27 64.97 3.92 12.91
CA GLN A 27 64.53 3.21 11.71
C GLN A 27 63.09 3.56 11.26
N HIS A 28 62.32 4.32 12.05
CA HIS A 28 60.95 4.73 11.68
C HIS A 28 60.75 6.24 11.48
N PHE A 29 61.67 7.09 11.90
CA PHE A 29 61.55 8.53 11.68
C PHE A 29 62.10 9.00 10.32
N LEU A 30 62.92 8.19 9.64
CA LEU A 30 63.46 8.48 8.30
C LEU A 30 62.55 8.00 7.16
N ILE A 31 61.55 7.16 7.42
CA ILE A 31 60.60 6.68 6.40
C ILE A 31 59.40 7.65 6.24
N GLY A 32 59.10 8.46 7.27
CA GLY A 32 58.01 9.43 7.23
C GLY A 32 58.30 10.73 6.46
N PHE A 33 59.57 11.11 6.30
CA PHE A 33 59.93 12.38 5.64
C PHE A 33 60.10 12.23 4.12
N ASP A 34 60.55 11.06 3.64
CA ASP A 34 60.69 10.79 2.20
C ASP A 34 59.35 10.50 1.51
N VAL A 35 58.37 9.91 2.22
CA VAL A 35 57.03 9.65 1.65
C VAL A 35 56.24 10.95 1.45
N VAL A 36 56.40 11.94 2.34
CA VAL A 36 55.73 13.24 2.21
C VAL A 36 56.36 14.09 1.09
N LEU A 37 57.67 13.96 0.86
CA LEU A 37 58.36 14.64 -0.24
C LEU A 37 58.05 14.00 -1.61
N ILE A 38 57.89 12.67 -1.68
CA ILE A 38 57.50 11.94 -2.91
C ILE A 38 56.03 12.19 -3.28
N ILE A 39 55.13 12.31 -2.29
CA ILE A 39 53.71 12.65 -2.54
C ILE A 39 53.58 14.10 -3.02
N MET A 40 54.36 15.04 -2.48
CA MET A 40 54.37 16.43 -2.94
C MET A 40 54.99 16.60 -4.34
N LEU A 41 55.99 15.78 -4.71
CA LEU A 41 56.58 15.77 -6.06
C LEU A 41 55.68 15.07 -7.10
N GLN A 42 54.88 14.07 -6.71
CA GLN A 42 53.89 13.43 -7.61
C GLN A 42 52.65 14.30 -7.85
N ILE A 43 52.26 15.15 -6.90
CA ILE A 43 51.17 16.12 -7.07
C ILE A 43 51.60 17.27 -7.99
N PHE A 44 52.86 17.72 -7.91
CA PHE A 44 53.41 18.72 -8.85
C PHE A 44 53.66 18.17 -10.27
N SER A 45 53.86 16.87 -10.43
CA SER A 45 53.99 16.23 -11.74
C SER A 45 52.66 16.03 -12.49
N ARG A 46 51.51 16.03 -11.79
CA ARG A 46 50.18 15.84 -12.41
C ARG A 46 49.40 17.12 -12.70
N LEU A 47 49.87 18.28 -12.19
CA LEU A 47 49.32 19.60 -12.55
C LEU A 47 49.89 20.17 -13.86
N LYS A 48 50.92 19.56 -14.44
CA LYS A 48 51.52 20.01 -15.72
C LYS A 48 50.85 19.45 -16.98
N THR A 49 49.91 18.51 -16.82
CA THR A 49 49.16 17.86 -17.93
C THR A 49 47.74 18.41 -18.12
N ILE A 50 47.26 19.26 -17.19
CA ILE A 50 45.93 19.90 -17.27
C ILE A 50 46.02 21.34 -17.79
N LEU A 51 47.22 21.93 -17.84
CA LEU A 51 47.47 23.26 -18.42
C LEU A 51 47.91 23.25 -19.90
N LEU A 52 47.81 22.10 -20.58
CA LEU A 52 48.15 21.94 -22.01
C LEU A 52 46.93 21.57 -22.89
N LEU A 53 45.71 21.68 -22.35
CA LEU A 53 44.46 21.37 -23.05
C LEU A 53 43.51 22.58 -23.19
N ILE A 54 44.01 23.80 -22.95
CA ILE A 54 43.27 25.07 -23.17
C ILE A 54 44.09 26.01 -24.08
N SER A 55 44.64 25.49 -25.18
CA SER A 55 45.25 26.37 -26.20
C SER A 55 45.16 25.84 -27.63
N ASN A 56 44.03 25.29 -28.06
CA ASN A 56 43.77 25.07 -29.49
C ASN A 56 42.26 24.99 -29.75
N LEU A 57 41.61 26.15 -29.90
CA LEU A 57 40.28 26.26 -30.48
C LEU A 57 40.09 27.66 -31.09
N ILE A 58 40.88 27.97 -32.13
CA ILE A 58 40.54 28.99 -33.13
C ILE A 58 40.98 28.49 -34.53
N GLU A 59 39.95 28.22 -35.35
CA GLU A 59 39.85 28.44 -36.81
C GLU A 59 40.34 27.47 -37.91
N ILE A 60 39.42 27.35 -38.89
CA ILE A 60 39.50 27.04 -40.34
C ILE A 60 39.43 25.55 -40.76
N SER A 61 38.78 25.14 -41.87
CA SER A 61 37.54 25.47 -42.61
C SER A 61 37.47 24.50 -43.81
N ILE A 62 36.25 24.06 -44.21
CA ILE A 62 35.77 23.92 -45.61
C ILE A 62 36.19 22.70 -46.50
N ILE A 63 35.19 22.24 -47.31
CA ILE A 63 35.16 21.31 -48.48
C ILE A 63 35.11 19.80 -48.11
N ASN A 64 34.10 18.99 -48.49
CA ASN A 64 33.46 18.87 -49.80
C ASN A 64 32.04 18.27 -49.74
N SER A 65 31.23 18.63 -50.74
CA SER A 65 29.82 18.30 -50.96
C SER A 65 29.62 17.40 -52.19
N ILE A 66 28.73 16.40 -52.13
CA ILE A 66 28.10 15.75 -53.30
C ILE A 66 26.62 15.39 -52.99
N THR A 67 25.74 16.31 -53.40
CA THR A 67 24.52 16.22 -54.22
C THR A 67 23.58 14.99 -54.33
N LEU A 68 22.28 15.36 -54.42
CA LEU A 68 21.09 14.78 -55.10
C LEU A 68 20.21 13.80 -54.30
N SER A 69 18.87 13.83 -54.35
CA SER A 69 17.78 14.80 -54.62
C SER A 69 16.48 13.99 -54.71
N ASN A 70 15.37 14.48 -54.14
CA ASN A 70 14.01 14.56 -54.75
C ASN A 70 12.99 14.93 -53.66
N ARG A 71 12.50 16.18 -53.56
CA ARG A 71 11.48 16.91 -54.35
C ARG A 71 10.04 16.42 -54.19
N SER A 72 9.28 17.16 -53.38
CA SER A 72 8.05 17.92 -53.73
C SER A 72 7.61 18.65 -52.45
N GLY A 73 7.29 19.94 -52.35
CA GLY A 73 7.07 21.02 -53.30
C GLY A 73 5.71 21.65 -53.00
N LEU A 74 5.65 22.75 -52.22
CA LEU A 74 4.62 23.81 -52.34
C LEU A 74 4.92 25.06 -51.47
N LYS A 75 5.18 26.14 -52.23
CA LYS A 75 5.20 27.60 -52.06
C LYS A 75 4.89 28.26 -50.69
N SER A 76 5.78 29.19 -50.31
CA SER A 76 5.56 30.26 -49.33
C SER A 76 4.95 31.52 -49.96
N GLN A 77 4.09 32.21 -49.21
CA GLN A 77 3.78 33.63 -49.38
C GLN A 77 4.37 34.41 -48.20
N ASN A 78 5.01 35.54 -48.50
CA ASN A 78 5.64 36.44 -47.54
C ASN A 78 4.60 37.29 -46.80
N VAL A 79 4.64 37.29 -45.47
CA VAL A 79 4.16 38.40 -44.63
C VAL A 79 5.22 38.64 -43.54
N ASN A 80 5.81 39.84 -43.56
CA ASN A 80 6.71 40.34 -42.53
C ASN A 80 5.87 40.90 -41.37
N THR A 81 6.04 40.40 -40.15
CA THR A 81 5.89 41.18 -38.90
C THR A 81 6.74 40.56 -37.79
N ASP A 82 7.57 41.40 -37.18
CA ASP A 82 8.44 41.11 -36.04
C ASP A 82 7.65 40.93 -34.74
N ALA A 83 7.90 39.84 -34.01
CA ALA A 83 7.92 39.79 -32.53
C ALA A 83 8.54 38.47 -32.06
N ARG A 84 9.70 38.55 -31.40
CA ARG A 84 10.46 37.42 -30.87
C ARG A 84 9.77 36.83 -29.63
N ASN A 85 9.44 35.54 -29.67
CA ASN A 85 9.37 34.70 -28.48
C ASN A 85 9.63 33.24 -28.87
N SER A 86 10.90 32.83 -28.81
CA SER A 86 11.33 31.45 -29.01
C SER A 86 10.86 30.58 -27.84
N HIS A 87 9.83 29.77 -28.04
CA HIS A 87 9.43 28.75 -27.08
C HIS A 87 10.17 27.45 -27.40
N SER A 88 10.97 26.96 -26.46
CA SER A 88 11.61 25.65 -26.55
C SER A 88 10.59 24.58 -26.17
N VAL A 89 10.17 23.73 -27.12
CA VAL A 89 9.29 22.60 -26.84
C VAL A 89 10.17 21.38 -26.56
N LYS A 90 10.01 20.81 -25.37
CA LYS A 90 10.66 19.55 -24.97
C LYS A 90 9.73 18.40 -25.36
N TYR A 91 10.21 17.44 -26.14
CA TYR A 91 9.48 16.21 -26.43
C TYR A 91 10.41 15.01 -26.20
N PHE A 92 9.81 13.90 -25.78
CA PHE A 92 10.51 12.66 -25.53
C PHE A 92 10.49 11.80 -26.79
N SER A 93 11.67 11.32 -27.21
CA SER A 93 11.75 10.23 -28.18
C SER A 93 12.09 8.93 -27.47
N TYR A 94 11.36 7.87 -27.80
CA TYR A 94 11.54 6.54 -27.25
C TYR A 94 12.25 5.65 -28.27
N THR A 95 13.27 4.93 -27.82
CA THR A 95 13.77 3.75 -28.53
C THR A 95 13.67 2.54 -27.61
N ASN A 96 13.07 1.47 -28.13
CA ASN A 96 13.02 0.17 -27.47
C ASN A 96 13.99 -0.75 -28.21
N GLU A 97 15.09 -1.09 -27.56
CA GLU A 97 16.10 -1.96 -28.12
C GLU A 97 16.27 -3.16 -27.20
N ILE A 98 16.20 -4.37 -27.77
CA ILE A 98 16.64 -5.56 -27.06
C ILE A 98 18.14 -5.41 -26.85
N VAL A 99 18.59 -5.49 -25.60
CA VAL A 99 20.02 -5.48 -25.32
C VAL A 99 20.55 -6.83 -25.74
N THR A 100 21.32 -6.85 -26.83
CA THR A 100 21.93 -8.07 -27.30
C THR A 100 22.77 -8.67 -26.19
N ASN A 101 22.67 -9.99 -26.01
CA ASN A 101 23.48 -10.75 -25.07
C ASN A 101 23.24 -10.47 -23.57
N GLU A 102 22.15 -9.80 -23.18
CA GLU A 102 21.76 -9.62 -21.78
C GLU A 102 20.41 -10.28 -21.45
N TYR A 103 20.39 -10.98 -20.32
CA TYR A 103 19.26 -11.76 -19.85
C TYR A 103 18.97 -11.41 -18.39
N ILE A 104 17.71 -11.18 -18.05
CA ILE A 104 17.25 -11.04 -16.68
C ILE A 104 17.02 -12.45 -16.13
N VAL A 105 17.77 -12.83 -15.10
CA VAL A 105 17.58 -14.06 -14.35
C VAL A 105 16.77 -13.71 -13.12
N LYS A 106 15.56 -14.26 -13.00
CA LYS A 106 14.71 -14.09 -11.82
C LYS A 106 14.76 -15.36 -10.96
N PHE A 107 14.92 -15.18 -9.66
CA PHE A 107 14.99 -16.19 -8.61
C PHE A 107 13.64 -16.27 -7.89
N LYS A 108 13.37 -17.40 -7.23
CA LYS A 108 12.15 -17.58 -6.41
C LYS A 108 12.19 -16.79 -5.11
N HIS A 109 13.38 -16.59 -4.55
CA HIS A 109 13.60 -15.90 -3.29
C HIS A 109 14.70 -14.83 -3.42
N TYR A 110 14.76 -13.92 -2.45
CA TYR A 110 15.78 -12.90 -2.34
C TYR A 110 17.07 -13.51 -1.79
N HIS A 111 18.13 -13.50 -2.59
CA HIS A 111 19.42 -14.12 -2.23
C HIS A 111 20.52 -13.08 -2.20
N GLN A 112 21.59 -13.27 -1.44
CA GLN A 112 22.78 -12.39 -1.46
C GLN A 112 23.51 -12.46 -2.82
N PRO A 113 24.25 -11.41 -3.25
CA PRO A 113 24.92 -11.38 -4.55
C PRO A 113 25.82 -12.60 -4.83
N GLU A 114 26.54 -13.08 -3.83
CA GLU A 114 27.42 -14.25 -3.93
C GLU A 114 26.64 -15.55 -4.12
N VAL A 115 25.50 -15.69 -3.46
CA VAL A 115 24.62 -16.86 -3.55
C VAL A 115 23.96 -16.91 -4.93
N ARG A 116 23.43 -15.78 -5.42
CA ARG A 116 22.87 -15.65 -6.78
C ARG A 116 23.90 -16.01 -7.84
N ARG A 117 25.13 -15.50 -7.68
CA ARG A 117 26.26 -15.86 -8.55
C ARG A 117 26.51 -17.37 -8.57
N ARG A 118 26.51 -18.04 -7.41
CA ARG A 118 26.69 -19.50 -7.31
C ARG A 118 25.54 -20.28 -7.97
N TYR A 119 24.29 -19.83 -7.84
CA TYR A 119 23.15 -20.48 -8.51
C TYR A 119 23.22 -20.34 -10.03
N ILE A 120 23.54 -19.14 -10.53
CA ILE A 120 23.79 -18.92 -11.96
C ILE A 120 24.96 -19.80 -12.42
N GLU A 121 26.07 -19.82 -11.68
CA GLU A 121 27.25 -20.62 -12.00
C GLU A 121 26.94 -22.12 -12.07
N LYS A 122 26.26 -22.70 -11.07
CA LYS A 122 25.84 -24.11 -11.08
C LYS A 122 24.92 -24.41 -12.26
N SER A 123 24.03 -23.48 -12.62
CA SER A 123 23.09 -23.66 -13.72
C SER A 123 23.80 -23.61 -15.08
N LEU A 124 24.79 -22.73 -15.24
CA LEU A 124 25.63 -22.62 -16.44
C LEU A 124 26.66 -23.75 -16.55
N GLN A 125 27.14 -24.31 -15.43
CA GLN A 125 28.03 -25.48 -15.43
C GLN A 125 27.33 -26.72 -16.02
N LYS A 126 26.04 -26.94 -15.73
CA LYS A 126 25.25 -28.02 -16.38
C LYS A 126 25.19 -27.85 -17.91
N LEU A 127 25.09 -26.62 -18.40
CA LEU A 127 25.13 -26.29 -19.84
C LEU A 127 26.49 -26.66 -20.47
N SER A 128 27.60 -26.39 -19.77
CA SER A 128 28.95 -26.70 -20.26
C SER A 128 29.22 -28.21 -20.41
N GLN A 129 28.50 -29.05 -19.66
CA GLN A 129 28.59 -30.52 -19.77
C GLN A 129 27.74 -31.09 -20.91
N SER A 130 26.62 -30.43 -21.27
CA SER A 130 25.69 -30.89 -22.31
C SER A 130 26.03 -30.37 -23.71
N CYS A 131 26.67 -29.21 -23.83
CA CYS A 131 27.13 -28.65 -25.09
C CYS A 131 28.67 -28.70 -25.14
N LYS A 132 29.25 -29.59 -25.96
CA LYS A 132 30.70 -29.59 -26.25
C LYS A 132 31.08 -28.30 -26.99
N ASN A 133 31.33 -27.27 -26.20
CA ASN A 133 31.99 -25.97 -26.45
C ASN A 133 31.17 -24.80 -25.88
N PHE A 134 31.84 -24.03 -25.00
CA PHE A 134 31.69 -22.58 -24.84
C PHE A 134 30.57 -21.99 -23.94
N ILE A 135 30.86 -21.83 -22.65
CA ILE A 135 30.43 -20.64 -21.86
C ILE A 135 31.58 -20.24 -20.91
N GLU A 136 32.73 -19.81 -21.44
CA GLU A 136 33.84 -19.35 -20.59
C GLU A 136 33.68 -17.90 -20.12
N ASN A 137 32.82 -17.11 -20.78
CA ASN A 137 32.73 -15.66 -20.52
C ASN A 137 31.28 -15.21 -20.34
N TRP A 138 30.77 -15.37 -19.11
CA TRP A 138 29.55 -14.74 -18.63
C TRP A 138 29.88 -13.76 -17.50
N LEU A 139 29.09 -12.69 -17.36
CA LEU A 139 29.27 -11.69 -16.31
C LEU A 139 27.92 -11.19 -15.82
N ILE A 140 27.78 -11.02 -14.51
CA ILE A 140 26.63 -10.31 -13.93
C ILE A 140 26.89 -8.82 -14.10
N VAL A 141 25.98 -8.13 -14.79
CA VAL A 141 26.03 -6.68 -14.95
C VAL A 141 25.85 -6.05 -13.57
N LYS A 142 26.89 -5.36 -13.10
CA LYS A 142 26.86 -4.68 -11.81
C LYS A 142 25.83 -3.56 -11.83
N ARG A 143 25.00 -3.49 -10.79
CA ARG A 143 24.12 -2.35 -10.54
C ARG A 143 24.93 -1.21 -9.93
N SER A 144 24.57 0.03 -10.25
CA SER A 144 25.19 1.23 -9.71
C SER A 144 24.18 2.02 -8.87
N ASN A 145 23.56 1.36 -7.90
CA ASN A 145 22.63 1.98 -6.96
C ASN A 145 22.87 1.45 -5.54
N ILE A 146 22.20 2.03 -4.54
CA ILE A 146 22.36 1.62 -3.14
C ILE A 146 21.92 0.16 -2.95
N VAL A 147 21.05 -0.37 -3.80
CA VAL A 147 20.46 -1.71 -3.71
C VAL A 147 21.41 -2.82 -4.23
N THR A 148 22.52 -2.47 -4.88
CA THR A 148 23.45 -3.45 -5.50
C THR A 148 23.94 -4.52 -4.52
N ASP A 149 24.22 -4.12 -3.29
CA ASP A 149 24.86 -4.96 -2.28
C ASP A 149 23.85 -5.67 -1.36
N TYR A 150 22.54 -5.48 -1.59
CA TYR A 150 21.47 -6.11 -0.82
C TYR A 150 20.96 -7.40 -1.51
N PRO A 151 20.26 -8.28 -0.76
CA PRO A 151 19.54 -9.39 -1.37
C PRO A 151 18.58 -8.91 -2.47
N SER A 152 18.47 -9.70 -3.52
CA SER A 152 17.66 -9.40 -4.69
C SER A 152 17.12 -10.70 -5.26
N ASP A 153 15.93 -10.65 -5.85
CA ASP A 153 15.27 -11.76 -6.52
C ASP A 153 15.58 -11.80 -8.02
N PHE A 154 16.42 -10.90 -8.54
CA PHE A 154 16.92 -10.99 -9.91
C PHE A 154 18.42 -10.70 -10.04
N ASP A 155 18.99 -10.93 -11.21
CA ASP A 155 20.25 -10.37 -11.70
C ASP A 155 20.25 -10.25 -13.22
N ILE A 156 21.08 -9.36 -13.77
CA ILE A 156 21.26 -9.22 -15.22
C ILE A 156 22.52 -9.98 -15.61
N LEU A 157 22.35 -11.03 -16.40
CA LEU A 157 23.40 -11.89 -16.93
C LEU A 157 23.77 -11.46 -18.35
N ARG A 158 25.04 -11.10 -18.58
CA ARG A 158 25.59 -10.85 -19.91
C ARG A 158 26.40 -12.05 -20.40
N ILE A 159 26.13 -12.53 -21.61
CA ILE A 159 26.77 -13.71 -22.23
C ILE A 159 27.38 -13.32 -23.58
N ASN A 160 28.69 -13.44 -23.76
CA ASN A 160 29.38 -12.90 -24.94
C ASN A 160 29.09 -13.60 -26.30
N LYS A 161 28.21 -14.61 -26.37
CA LYS A 161 27.81 -15.30 -27.62
C LYS A 161 26.28 -15.40 -27.74
N ASN A 162 25.77 -15.32 -28.97
CA ASN A 162 24.34 -15.49 -29.28
C ASN A 162 23.89 -16.92 -28.97
N ILE A 163 23.37 -17.15 -27.77
CA ILE A 163 22.66 -18.39 -27.40
C ILE A 163 21.16 -18.15 -27.59
N SER A 164 20.44 -19.11 -28.17
CA SER A 164 18.99 -18.99 -28.31
C SER A 164 18.31 -18.98 -26.93
N LEU A 165 17.29 -18.14 -26.74
CA LEU A 165 16.56 -18.06 -25.47
C LEU A 165 15.90 -19.41 -25.09
N GLY A 166 15.58 -20.25 -26.09
CA GLY A 166 15.05 -21.59 -25.89
C GLY A 166 16.05 -22.51 -25.18
N ASP A 167 17.30 -22.52 -25.63
CA ASP A 167 18.35 -23.35 -25.04
C ASP A 167 18.68 -22.93 -23.60
N LEU A 168 18.70 -21.62 -23.34
CA LEU A 168 18.86 -21.06 -21.99
C LEU A 168 17.66 -21.41 -21.10
N LYS A 169 16.41 -21.26 -21.56
CA LYS A 169 15.23 -21.56 -20.74
C LYS A 169 15.17 -23.03 -20.30
N ILE A 170 15.47 -23.97 -21.20
CA ILE A 170 15.34 -25.41 -20.94
C ILE A 170 16.32 -25.89 -19.85
N THR A 171 17.54 -25.36 -19.81
CA THR A 171 18.56 -25.80 -18.84
C THR A 171 18.59 -24.98 -17.55
N THR A 172 18.32 -23.68 -17.60
CA THR A 172 18.44 -22.82 -16.41
C THR A 172 17.19 -22.84 -15.51
N VAL A 173 16.02 -23.15 -16.06
CA VAL A 173 14.80 -23.43 -15.27
C VAL A 173 14.91 -24.77 -14.52
N SER A 174 15.94 -25.59 -14.80
CA SER A 174 16.23 -26.82 -14.04
C SER A 174 16.84 -26.59 -12.65
N HIS A 175 17.24 -25.36 -12.31
CA HIS A 175 17.68 -25.04 -10.95
C HIS A 175 16.49 -24.69 -10.07
N PRO A 176 16.32 -25.31 -8.89
CA PRO A 176 15.11 -25.16 -8.07
C PRO A 176 14.82 -23.71 -7.68
N GLU A 177 15.86 -22.88 -7.53
CA GLU A 177 15.76 -21.47 -7.13
C GLU A 177 15.63 -20.46 -8.29
N ILE A 178 15.79 -20.86 -9.55
CA ILE A 178 15.65 -19.93 -10.70
C ILE A 178 14.21 -20.01 -11.21
N GLN A 179 13.46 -18.90 -11.08
CA GLN A 179 12.06 -18.81 -11.49
C GLN A 179 11.93 -18.64 -13.01
N SER A 180 12.67 -17.71 -13.61
CA SER A 180 12.57 -17.44 -15.05
C SER A 180 13.80 -16.74 -15.61
N ILE A 181 13.95 -16.82 -16.93
CA ILE A 181 14.94 -16.03 -17.68
C ILE A 181 14.27 -15.35 -18.86
N SER A 182 14.44 -14.03 -18.96
CA SER A 182 13.91 -13.19 -20.03
C SER A 182 14.99 -12.32 -20.66
N LEU A 183 14.78 -11.85 -21.89
CA LEU A 183 15.69 -10.90 -22.53
C LEU A 183 15.64 -9.55 -21.80
N ASN A 184 16.80 -8.93 -21.60
CA ASN A 184 16.85 -7.56 -21.12
C ASN A 184 16.45 -6.60 -22.25
N ARG A 185 15.58 -5.64 -21.94
CA ARG A 185 15.15 -4.60 -22.89
C ARG A 185 15.58 -3.25 -22.35
N LYS A 186 16.33 -2.51 -23.15
CA LYS A 186 16.73 -1.15 -22.82
C LYS A 186 15.73 -0.20 -23.45
N PHE A 187 15.04 0.53 -22.58
CA PHE A 187 14.23 1.67 -22.98
C PHE A 187 15.08 2.93 -22.84
N THR A 188 15.51 3.49 -23.97
CA THR A 188 16.22 4.78 -23.94
C THR A 188 15.20 5.89 -24.17
N ARG A 189 15.03 6.76 -23.18
CA ARG A 189 14.22 7.97 -23.26
C ARG A 189 15.16 9.15 -23.40
N SER A 190 15.12 9.84 -24.52
CA SER A 190 15.90 11.06 -24.71
C SER A 190 14.97 12.26 -24.82
N LEU A 191 15.19 13.26 -23.95
CA LEU A 191 14.52 14.54 -24.00
C LEU A 191 15.16 15.38 -25.11
N LYS A 192 14.48 15.55 -26.23
CA LYS A 192 14.92 16.45 -27.29
C LYS A 192 14.26 17.80 -27.10
N VAL A 193 15.09 18.84 -27.08
CA VAL A 193 14.63 20.23 -27.10
C VAL A 193 14.64 20.65 -28.58
N ILE A 194 13.45 20.81 -29.18
CA ILE A 194 13.35 21.46 -30.48
C ILE A 194 12.90 22.91 -30.23
N ASN A 195 13.63 23.84 -30.85
CA ASN A 195 13.13 25.20 -31.07
C ASN A 195 12.33 25.18 -32.37
N SER A 196 11.02 24.98 -32.29
CA SER A 196 10.14 25.04 -33.46
C SER A 196 9.24 26.27 -33.38
N THR A 197 9.35 27.12 -34.39
CA THR A 197 8.33 28.09 -34.76
C THR A 197 7.23 27.35 -35.50
N ILE A 198 6.11 27.07 -34.83
CA ILE A 198 4.94 26.45 -35.46
C ILE A 198 3.81 27.49 -35.51
N HIS A 199 3.42 27.88 -36.72
CA HIS A 199 2.17 28.58 -36.99
C HIS A 199 1.02 27.57 -37.03
N PHE A 200 -0.08 27.86 -36.33
CA PHE A 200 -1.37 27.19 -36.53
C PHE A 200 -2.43 28.21 -36.92
N PRO A 201 -3.30 27.90 -37.90
CA PRO A 201 -4.45 28.72 -38.24
C PRO A 201 -5.56 28.53 -37.19
N LEU A 202 -6.19 29.64 -36.82
CA LEU A 202 -7.38 29.69 -35.97
C LEU A 202 -8.59 29.19 -36.76
N ASN A 203 -9.29 28.20 -36.24
CA ASN A 203 -10.70 27.99 -36.55
C ASN A 203 -11.47 28.03 -35.23
N ASP A 204 -12.22 29.12 -35.07
CA ASP A 204 -13.37 29.20 -34.19
C ASP A 204 -14.49 28.35 -34.78
N GLU A 205 -15.06 27.47 -33.95
CA GLU A 205 -16.51 27.24 -33.83
C GLU A 205 -16.70 25.96 -33.00
N PHE A 206 -17.21 26.11 -31.78
CA PHE A 206 -18.33 25.33 -31.21
C PHE A 206 -18.50 25.72 -29.74
N SER A 207 -19.18 26.86 -29.55
CA SER A 207 -19.89 27.17 -28.31
C SER A 207 -21.34 26.74 -28.48
N LYS A 208 -21.83 25.83 -27.62
CA LYS A 208 -23.13 25.91 -26.91
C LYS A 208 -23.53 24.55 -26.30
N ILE A 209 -24.18 24.65 -25.13
CA ILE A 209 -24.89 23.61 -24.33
C ILE A 209 -23.94 22.91 -23.32
N SER A 210 -24.10 23.00 -21.99
CA SER A 210 -25.17 23.54 -21.13
C SER A 210 -24.65 23.92 -19.74
N ASN A 211 -25.04 25.11 -19.27
CA ASN A 211 -25.03 25.48 -17.86
C ASN A 211 -26.10 24.66 -17.11
N GLN A 212 -25.70 23.97 -16.04
CA GLN A 212 -26.59 23.71 -14.91
C GLN A 212 -25.95 24.33 -13.67
N GLN A 213 -26.35 25.56 -13.39
CA GLN A 213 -26.17 26.19 -12.09
C GLN A 213 -27.08 25.47 -11.08
N ILE A 214 -26.48 24.82 -10.09
CA ILE A 214 -27.18 24.41 -8.88
C ILE A 214 -27.12 25.62 -7.94
N ASP A 215 -28.28 26.24 -7.74
CA ASP A 215 -28.48 27.46 -6.96
C ASP A 215 -28.55 27.09 -5.46
N PHE A 216 -27.51 27.40 -4.69
CA PHE A 216 -27.53 27.25 -3.23
C PHE A 216 -28.16 28.50 -2.60
N HIS A 217 -29.42 28.38 -2.19
CA HIS A 217 -30.07 29.39 -1.37
C HIS A 217 -29.37 29.51 -0.01
N SER A 218 -28.68 30.64 0.16
CA SER A 218 -27.98 31.04 1.37
C SER A 218 -28.95 31.35 2.52
N ARG A 219 -28.99 30.49 3.53
CA ARG A 219 -29.32 30.92 4.89
C ARG A 219 -28.01 31.38 5.54
N LYS A 220 -27.84 32.69 5.69
CA LYS A 220 -26.77 33.33 6.46
C LYS A 220 -26.86 32.87 7.92
N LEU A 221 -26.22 31.75 8.24
CA LEU A 221 -25.71 31.49 9.58
C LEU A 221 -24.38 32.24 9.73
N LEU A 222 -24.20 32.84 10.91
CA LEU A 222 -23.01 33.59 11.34
C LEU A 222 -21.74 32.86 10.87
N ARG A 223 -20.94 33.52 10.01
CA ARG A 223 -19.65 33.00 9.54
C ARG A 223 -18.73 32.81 10.74
N ALA A 224 -18.63 31.59 11.25
CA ALA A 224 -17.43 31.14 11.92
C ALA A 224 -16.27 31.36 10.93
N ILE A 225 -15.26 32.12 11.34
CA ILE A 225 -14.02 32.23 10.57
C ILE A 225 -13.49 30.79 10.44
N PRO A 226 -13.29 30.24 9.23
CA PRO A 226 -12.82 28.87 9.11
C PRO A 226 -11.46 28.77 9.82
N ASN A 227 -11.38 27.90 10.82
CA ASN A 227 -10.16 27.69 11.57
C ASN A 227 -9.04 27.28 10.61
N GLN A 228 -7.92 27.97 10.68
CA GLN A 228 -6.80 27.65 9.82
C GLN A 228 -6.19 26.31 10.26
N ILE A 229 -6.00 25.39 9.32
CA ILE A 229 -5.57 24.02 9.64
C ILE A 229 -4.22 23.95 10.37
N THR A 230 -3.32 24.88 10.07
CA THR A 230 -2.02 25.00 10.73
C THR A 230 -2.14 25.46 12.20
N GLU A 231 -3.17 26.23 12.54
CA GLU A 231 -3.47 26.63 13.90
C GLU A 231 -4.09 25.47 14.69
N VAL A 232 -5.06 24.76 14.08
CA VAL A 232 -5.71 23.57 14.68
C VAL A 232 -4.68 22.50 15.03
N LEU A 233 -3.73 22.24 14.13
CA LEU A 233 -2.63 21.29 14.34
C LEU A 233 -1.39 21.92 15.02
N GLN A 234 -1.49 23.14 15.53
CA GLN A 234 -0.48 23.82 16.35
C GLN A 234 0.91 23.97 15.70
N ALA A 235 0.97 24.09 14.37
CA ALA A 235 2.23 24.26 13.61
C ALA A 235 3.02 25.51 14.03
N GLU A 236 2.32 26.55 14.48
CA GLU A 236 2.91 27.79 14.98
C GLU A 236 3.94 27.59 16.10
N LYS A 237 3.76 26.56 16.94
CA LYS A 237 4.71 26.24 18.01
C LYS A 237 6.06 25.81 17.45
N LEU A 238 6.07 25.08 16.33
CA LEU A 238 7.31 24.68 15.64
C LEU A 238 7.91 25.85 14.85
N TRP A 239 7.09 26.70 14.24
CA TRP A 239 7.57 27.91 13.56
C TRP A 239 8.30 28.86 14.51
N ARG A 240 7.82 29.01 15.76
CA ARG A 240 8.50 29.81 16.80
C ARG A 240 9.87 29.24 17.18
N LEU A 241 10.14 27.96 16.92
CA LEU A 241 11.45 27.32 17.09
C LEU A 241 12.35 27.47 15.83
N GLY A 242 11.90 28.18 14.80
CA GLY A 242 12.61 28.33 13.53
C GLY A 242 12.50 27.12 12.60
N ILE A 243 11.61 26.18 12.92
CA ILE A 243 11.34 25.00 12.09
C ILE A 243 10.25 25.40 11.10
N THR A 244 10.58 25.55 9.82
CA THR A 244 9.65 26.10 8.80
C THR A 244 9.65 25.33 7.47
N GLY A 245 10.28 24.16 7.42
CA GLY A 245 10.45 23.37 6.19
C GLY A 245 11.78 23.60 5.47
N ASN A 246 12.63 24.52 5.96
CA ASN A 246 13.89 24.84 5.30
C ASN A 246 14.81 23.62 5.16
N GLY A 247 15.40 23.45 3.98
CA GLY A 247 16.30 22.32 3.67
C GLY A 247 15.61 21.03 3.24
N VAL A 248 14.27 20.97 3.23
CA VAL A 248 13.50 19.81 2.78
C VAL A 248 12.97 20.03 1.37
N LYS A 249 13.13 19.01 0.50
CA LYS A 249 12.60 18.99 -0.86
C LYS A 249 11.30 18.19 -0.92
N VAL A 250 10.23 18.84 -1.35
CA VAL A 250 8.89 18.24 -1.45
C VAL A 250 8.48 18.16 -2.91
N ALA A 251 8.16 16.95 -3.36
CA ALA A 251 7.54 16.73 -4.66
C ALA A 251 6.02 16.62 -4.54
N ILE A 252 5.32 17.26 -5.47
CA ILE A 252 3.86 17.21 -5.57
C ILE A 252 3.53 16.74 -6.98
N PHE A 253 2.87 15.59 -7.08
CA PHE A 253 2.38 15.04 -8.33
C PHE A 253 0.89 15.35 -8.45
N ASP A 254 0.54 16.29 -9.32
CA ASP A 254 -0.83 16.81 -9.40
C ASP A 254 -1.10 17.47 -10.76
N THR A 255 -2.08 18.38 -10.84
CA THR A 255 -2.48 19.12 -12.05
C THR A 255 -1.55 20.28 -12.42
N GLY A 256 -0.58 20.60 -11.56
CA GLY A 256 0.42 21.65 -11.76
C GLY A 256 0.48 22.64 -10.59
N LEU A 257 1.14 23.78 -10.81
CA LEU A 257 1.13 24.93 -9.89
C LEU A 257 1.08 26.22 -10.70
N ALA A 258 0.30 27.21 -10.24
CA ALA A 258 0.35 28.56 -10.81
C ALA A 258 1.72 29.22 -10.54
N ARG A 259 2.54 29.38 -11.59
CA ARG A 259 3.96 29.78 -11.49
C ARG A 259 4.21 31.14 -10.81
N SER A 260 3.30 32.10 -10.97
CA SER A 260 3.41 33.47 -10.43
C SER A 260 2.61 33.68 -9.13
N HIS A 261 2.16 32.61 -8.49
CA HIS A 261 1.30 32.72 -7.32
C HIS A 261 2.06 33.22 -6.08
N LYS A 262 1.57 34.33 -5.50
CA LYS A 262 2.21 35.07 -4.38
C LYS A 262 2.41 34.27 -3.08
N HIS A 263 1.71 33.16 -2.92
CA HIS A 263 1.76 32.35 -1.70
C HIS A 263 3.09 31.59 -1.57
N PHE A 264 3.77 31.30 -2.68
CA PHE A 264 4.94 30.41 -2.70
C PHE A 264 6.25 31.18 -2.86
N ARG A 265 7.23 30.86 -2.01
CA ARG A 265 8.55 31.53 -2.01
C ARG A 265 9.62 30.77 -2.78
N LYS A 266 9.63 29.43 -2.68
CA LYS A 266 10.75 28.57 -3.10
C LYS A 266 10.32 27.48 -4.09
N ILE A 267 9.74 27.90 -5.20
CA ILE A 267 9.48 27.02 -6.34
C ILE A 267 10.81 26.71 -7.04
N LYS A 268 11.28 25.45 -6.98
CA LYS A 268 12.56 25.03 -7.57
C LYS A 268 12.41 24.40 -8.95
N ASP A 269 11.33 23.67 -9.19
CA ASP A 269 11.08 23.01 -10.48
C ASP A 269 9.58 22.92 -10.77
N LEU A 270 9.19 23.18 -12.02
CA LEU A 270 7.86 22.89 -12.58
C LEU A 270 8.07 22.10 -13.87
N THR A 271 7.71 20.82 -13.84
CA THR A 271 7.83 19.94 -15.00
C THR A 271 6.48 19.37 -15.39
N ASN A 272 6.21 19.35 -16.69
CA ASN A 272 5.03 18.70 -17.26
C ASN A 272 5.40 17.35 -17.87
N TRP A 273 4.73 16.30 -17.41
CA TRP A 273 4.87 14.94 -17.91
C TRP A 273 3.69 14.51 -18.78
N THR A 274 2.67 15.36 -18.88
CA THR A 274 1.50 15.14 -19.74
C THR A 274 1.77 15.56 -21.19
N ASN A 275 0.81 15.30 -22.06
CA ASN A 275 0.84 15.77 -23.44
C ASN A 275 0.38 17.24 -23.61
N GLU A 276 0.01 17.94 -22.53
CA GLU A 276 -0.39 19.35 -22.60
C GLU A 276 0.80 20.28 -22.86
N LYS A 277 0.54 21.45 -23.45
CA LYS A 277 1.61 22.40 -23.79
C LYS A 277 2.11 23.23 -22.60
N THR A 278 1.32 23.33 -21.52
CA THR A 278 1.64 24.16 -20.36
C THR A 278 1.96 23.32 -19.13
N SER A 279 2.92 23.78 -18.33
CA SER A 279 3.23 23.25 -17.00
C SER A 279 2.37 23.89 -15.90
N ASP A 280 1.68 24.98 -16.21
CA ASP A 280 0.86 25.69 -15.24
C ASP A 280 -0.39 24.87 -14.88
N ASP A 281 -0.85 25.10 -13.66
CA ASP A 281 -2.11 24.54 -13.20
C ASP A 281 -3.27 25.25 -13.90
N THR A 282 -4.14 24.48 -14.54
CA THR A 282 -5.35 24.98 -15.20
C THR A 282 -6.63 24.53 -14.48
N LEU A 283 -6.50 23.65 -13.49
CA LEU A 283 -7.62 23.14 -12.68
C LEU A 283 -7.64 23.76 -11.26
N GLY A 284 -6.47 24.10 -10.74
CA GLY A 284 -6.28 24.68 -9.41
C GLY A 284 -6.03 23.64 -8.31
N HIS A 285 -6.30 22.34 -8.56
CA HIS A 285 -6.14 21.28 -7.54
C HIS A 285 -4.70 21.20 -7.03
N GLY A 286 -3.71 21.11 -7.92
CA GLY A 286 -2.30 21.09 -7.55
C GLY A 286 -1.84 22.36 -6.83
N THR A 287 -2.38 23.52 -7.21
CA THR A 287 -2.12 24.80 -6.51
C THR A 287 -2.64 24.79 -5.08
N PHE A 288 -3.83 24.24 -4.86
CA PHE A 288 -4.41 24.07 -3.54
C PHE A 288 -3.60 23.09 -2.68
N VAL A 289 -3.24 21.93 -3.24
CA VAL A 289 -2.41 20.90 -2.59
C VAL A 289 -1.05 21.47 -2.19
N ALA A 290 -0.37 22.19 -3.09
CA ALA A 290 0.88 22.89 -2.77
C ALA A 290 0.69 23.96 -1.70
N GLY A 291 -0.46 24.64 -1.71
CA GLY A 291 -0.85 25.64 -0.72
C GLY A 291 -0.83 25.09 0.71
N LEU A 292 -1.47 23.96 0.93
CA LEU A 292 -1.50 23.30 2.24
C LEU A 292 -0.12 22.90 2.75
N ILE A 293 0.81 22.57 1.84
CA ILE A 293 2.17 22.18 2.19
C ILE A 293 3.02 23.42 2.51
N ALA A 294 3.06 24.44 1.63
CA ALA A 294 4.11 25.46 1.67
C ALA A 294 3.66 26.89 1.33
N SER A 295 2.36 27.19 1.40
CA SER A 295 1.91 28.59 1.32
C SER A 295 2.46 29.41 2.48
N SER A 296 2.84 30.66 2.18
CA SER A 296 3.45 31.60 3.13
C SER A 296 2.63 32.89 3.33
N GLN A 297 1.45 32.97 2.72
CA GLN A 297 0.55 34.13 2.78
C GLN A 297 -0.90 33.65 2.86
N GLU A 298 -1.75 34.44 3.53
CA GLU A 298 -3.21 34.23 3.65
C GLU A 298 -3.57 32.84 4.22
N CYS A 299 -3.78 31.83 3.38
CA CYS A 299 -3.90 30.43 3.79
C CYS A 299 -2.51 29.80 3.97
N LEU A 300 -1.89 29.97 5.14
CA LEU A 300 -0.56 29.41 5.43
C LEU A 300 -0.59 27.88 5.36
N GLY A 301 0.43 27.32 4.68
CA GLY A 301 0.76 25.91 4.72
C GLY A 301 1.73 25.60 5.87
N PHE A 302 1.96 24.31 6.13
CA PHE A 302 2.78 23.86 7.26
C PHE A 302 4.27 24.23 7.15
N ALA A 303 4.84 24.19 5.94
CA ALA A 303 6.27 24.27 5.68
C ALA A 303 6.60 25.36 4.63
N PRO A 304 6.40 26.65 4.95
CA PRO A 304 6.51 27.76 4.00
C PRO A 304 7.90 27.98 3.39
N ASP A 305 8.96 27.46 4.02
CA ASP A 305 10.34 27.59 3.55
C ASP A 305 10.90 26.32 2.89
N ALA A 306 10.04 25.33 2.60
CA ALA A 306 10.40 24.12 1.87
C ALA A 306 10.67 24.37 0.38
N GLU A 307 11.47 23.51 -0.25
CA GLU A 307 11.75 23.54 -1.69
C GLU A 307 10.69 22.75 -2.46
N LEU A 308 9.90 23.43 -3.28
CA LEU A 308 8.82 22.82 -4.05
C LEU A 308 9.29 22.32 -5.41
N TYR A 309 9.00 21.05 -5.69
CA TYR A 309 9.17 20.38 -6.97
C TYR A 309 7.79 19.92 -7.48
N ILE A 310 7.28 20.59 -8.50
CA ILE A 310 5.92 20.36 -8.99
C ILE A 310 5.97 19.53 -10.26
N PHE A 311 5.38 18.34 -10.20
CA PHE A 311 5.30 17.43 -11.32
C PHE A 311 3.85 17.35 -11.79
N LYS A 312 3.55 18.04 -12.89
CA LYS A 312 2.25 17.95 -13.53
C LYS A 312 2.14 16.60 -14.23
N VAL A 313 1.32 15.72 -13.68
CA VAL A 313 1.02 14.38 -14.21
C VAL A 313 -0.45 14.21 -14.57
N PHE A 314 -1.27 15.23 -14.32
CA PHE A 314 -2.67 15.27 -14.77
C PHE A 314 -2.90 16.36 -15.81
N THR A 315 -3.67 16.00 -16.83
CA THR A 315 -4.20 16.96 -17.80
C THR A 315 -5.36 17.77 -17.18
N LYS A 316 -5.80 18.83 -17.86
CA LYS A 316 -6.99 19.61 -17.45
C LYS A 316 -8.27 18.76 -17.41
N ASN A 317 -8.31 17.68 -18.18
CA ASN A 317 -9.42 16.72 -18.23
C ASN A 317 -9.28 15.62 -17.16
N GLN A 318 -8.34 15.77 -16.20
CA GLN A 318 -8.04 14.79 -15.14
C GLN A 318 -7.57 13.42 -15.65
N ILE A 319 -7.12 13.34 -16.91
CA ILE A 319 -6.50 12.14 -17.47
C ILE A 319 -5.05 12.05 -17.01
N SER A 320 -4.61 10.85 -16.60
CA SER A 320 -3.22 10.50 -16.33
C SER A 320 -2.92 9.08 -16.78
N TYR A 321 -1.63 8.80 -17.03
CA TYR A 321 -1.14 7.48 -17.40
C TYR A 321 -0.07 7.01 -16.41
N THR A 322 -0.09 5.71 -16.05
CA THR A 322 0.97 5.07 -15.25
C THR A 322 2.36 5.41 -15.78
N SER A 323 2.54 5.41 -17.10
CA SER A 323 3.84 5.72 -17.72
C SER A 323 4.40 7.11 -17.36
N TRP A 324 3.54 8.12 -17.13
CA TRP A 324 3.95 9.45 -16.69
C TRP A 324 4.42 9.44 -15.24
N PHE A 325 3.72 8.71 -14.36
CA PHE A 325 4.15 8.50 -12.98
C PHE A 325 5.50 7.81 -12.90
N LEU A 326 5.70 6.72 -13.64
CA LEU A 326 6.96 5.96 -13.63
C LEU A 326 8.16 6.85 -14.00
N ASP A 327 7.99 7.73 -14.98
CA ASP A 327 9.04 8.67 -15.39
C ASP A 327 9.28 9.78 -14.38
N ALA A 328 8.20 10.37 -13.86
CA ALA A 328 8.30 11.41 -12.85
C ALA A 328 8.88 10.87 -11.53
N PHE A 329 8.60 9.62 -11.16
CA PHE A 329 9.26 8.94 -10.03
C PHE A 329 10.77 8.77 -10.25
N ASN A 330 11.21 8.35 -11.44
CA ASN A 330 12.65 8.29 -11.77
C ASN A 330 13.30 9.66 -11.63
N TYR A 331 12.61 10.72 -12.05
CA TYR A 331 13.09 12.09 -11.91
C TYR A 331 13.12 12.55 -10.44
N ALA A 332 12.13 12.17 -9.63
CA ALA A 332 12.10 12.43 -8.19
C ALA A 332 13.33 11.83 -7.48
N ILE A 333 13.65 10.56 -7.81
CA ILE A 333 14.84 9.87 -7.29
C ILE A 333 16.11 10.62 -7.71
N LEU A 334 16.21 11.01 -9.00
CA LEU A 334 17.35 11.78 -9.51
C LEU A 334 17.54 13.12 -8.79
N LYS A 335 16.44 13.80 -8.43
CA LYS A 335 16.46 15.07 -7.70
C LYS A 335 16.69 14.91 -6.20
N LYS A 336 16.71 13.67 -5.70
CA LYS A 336 16.81 13.34 -4.28
C LYS A 336 15.73 14.04 -3.46
N ILE A 337 14.49 13.90 -3.93
CA ILE A 337 13.31 14.38 -3.20
C ILE A 337 13.27 13.72 -1.82
N ASN A 338 12.85 14.46 -0.79
CA ASN A 338 12.72 13.93 0.56
C ASN A 338 11.30 13.44 0.85
N VAL A 339 10.31 14.26 0.47
CA VAL A 339 8.89 14.00 0.74
C VAL A 339 8.13 14.06 -0.58
N LEU A 340 7.24 13.11 -0.82
CA LEU A 340 6.42 13.05 -2.02
C LEU A 340 4.95 12.92 -1.62
N ASN A 341 4.13 13.87 -2.05
CA ASN A 341 2.68 13.82 -1.90
C ASN A 341 2.01 13.32 -3.18
N LEU A 342 1.21 12.26 -3.06
CA LEU A 342 0.23 11.83 -4.06
C LEU A 342 -1.19 12.05 -3.52
N SER A 343 -1.81 13.15 -3.91
CA SER A 343 -3.22 13.42 -3.61
C SER A 343 -4.18 12.66 -4.54
N ILE A 344 -3.76 11.48 -5.01
CA ILE A 344 -4.52 10.62 -5.90
C ILE A 344 -4.23 9.15 -5.58
N GLY A 345 -5.19 8.30 -5.88
CA GLY A 345 -4.97 6.88 -6.07
C GLY A 345 -6.04 6.32 -7.02
N GLY A 346 -5.91 5.04 -7.36
CA GLY A 346 -6.93 4.31 -8.09
C GLY A 346 -7.12 2.91 -7.50
N PRO A 347 -8.13 2.15 -7.94
CA PRO A 347 -8.41 0.80 -7.46
C PRO A 347 -7.34 -0.24 -7.84
N ASP A 348 -6.24 0.16 -8.47
CA ASP A 348 -5.26 -0.72 -9.11
C ASP A 348 -4.09 -1.09 -8.18
N PHE A 349 -4.32 -2.10 -7.34
CA PHE A 349 -3.31 -2.68 -6.44
C PHE A 349 -2.47 -3.80 -7.09
N MET A 350 -2.68 -4.08 -8.39
CA MET A 350 -1.95 -5.12 -9.15
C MET A 350 -1.17 -4.58 -10.36
N ASP A 351 -1.08 -3.27 -10.58
CA ASP A 351 -0.09 -2.64 -11.48
C ASP A 351 1.33 -2.84 -10.93
N HIS A 352 1.85 -4.06 -11.08
CA HIS A 352 3.19 -4.42 -10.61
C HIS A 352 4.26 -3.41 -11.05
N PRO A 353 4.29 -2.92 -12.31
CA PRO A 353 5.20 -1.84 -12.69
C PRO A 353 5.12 -0.58 -11.81
N PHE A 354 3.90 -0.15 -11.45
CA PHE A 354 3.69 1.00 -10.57
C PHE A 354 4.13 0.70 -9.13
N ILE A 355 3.73 -0.44 -8.58
CA ILE A 355 4.09 -0.87 -7.22
C ILE A 355 5.60 -1.05 -7.06
N ASP A 356 6.24 -1.73 -8.00
CA ASP A 356 7.70 -1.92 -8.01
C ASP A 356 8.42 -0.57 -7.99
N LYS A 357 7.87 0.44 -8.69
CA LYS A 357 8.43 1.79 -8.71
C LYS A 357 8.18 2.54 -7.40
N VAL A 358 7.03 2.34 -6.76
CA VAL A 358 6.75 2.86 -5.41
C VAL A 358 7.73 2.29 -4.39
N TRP A 359 8.00 0.98 -4.43
CA TRP A 359 9.03 0.35 -3.59
C TRP A 359 10.44 0.87 -3.91
N GLU A 360 10.80 1.03 -5.18
CA GLU A 360 12.09 1.62 -5.55
C GLU A 360 12.23 3.06 -5.01
N LEU A 361 11.16 3.86 -5.09
CA LEU A 361 11.15 5.23 -4.63
C LEU A 361 11.34 5.33 -3.11
N THR A 362 10.60 4.54 -2.34
CA THR A 362 10.74 4.47 -0.88
C THR A 362 12.10 3.89 -0.47
N ALA A 363 12.64 2.90 -1.19
CA ALA A 363 13.99 2.39 -0.98
C ALA A 363 15.08 3.46 -1.17
N ASN A 364 14.81 4.51 -1.97
CA ASN A 364 15.69 5.67 -2.14
C ASN A 364 15.46 6.78 -1.10
N ASN A 365 14.91 6.43 0.08
CA ASN A 365 14.61 7.34 1.20
C ASN A 365 13.59 8.46 0.87
N VAL A 366 12.73 8.26 -0.13
CA VAL A 366 11.63 9.19 -0.37
C VAL A 366 10.45 8.79 0.52
N ILE A 367 10.04 9.69 1.42
CA ILE A 367 8.88 9.50 2.27
C ILE A 367 7.63 9.80 1.45
N MET A 368 6.84 8.76 1.18
CA MET A 368 5.66 8.84 0.33
C MET A 368 4.39 8.94 1.17
N ILE A 369 3.60 9.99 0.92
CA ILE A 369 2.30 10.22 1.54
C ILE A 369 1.25 10.17 0.43
N SER A 370 0.18 9.41 0.65
CA SER A 370 -0.87 9.23 -0.35
C SER A 370 -2.26 9.26 0.28
N ALA A 371 -3.21 9.85 -0.43
CA ALA A 371 -4.62 9.88 -0.07
C ALA A 371 -5.23 8.48 -0.15
N ILE A 372 -6.03 8.08 0.86
CA ILE A 372 -6.57 6.71 0.93
C ILE A 372 -7.72 6.43 -0.05
N GLY A 373 -8.40 7.48 -0.53
CA GLY A 373 -9.53 7.38 -1.46
C GLY A 373 -10.77 8.13 -0.97
N ASN A 374 -11.73 8.37 -1.87
CA ASN A 374 -12.95 9.15 -1.57
C ASN A 374 -14.23 8.31 -1.74
N ASP A 375 -14.10 6.99 -1.69
CA ASP A 375 -15.14 6.01 -2.00
C ASP A 375 -15.78 5.44 -0.72
N GLY A 376 -15.60 6.15 0.41
CA GLY A 376 -16.32 5.91 1.65
C GLY A 376 -17.82 6.28 1.52
N PRO A 377 -18.67 5.83 2.46
CA PRO A 377 -18.35 5.18 3.74
C PRO A 377 -18.23 3.65 3.64
N LEU A 378 -18.14 3.10 2.44
CA LEU A 378 -18.01 1.67 2.23
C LEU A 378 -16.63 1.17 2.69
N TYR A 379 -16.59 -0.08 3.15
CA TYR A 379 -15.36 -0.79 3.52
C TYR A 379 -14.75 -1.47 2.29
N GLY A 380 -13.44 -1.68 2.31
CA GLY A 380 -12.71 -2.30 1.18
C GLY A 380 -12.49 -1.37 -0.02
N THR A 381 -12.59 -0.05 0.17
CA THR A 381 -12.54 0.95 -0.91
C THR A 381 -11.22 1.72 -0.97
N LEU A 382 -10.15 1.11 -0.47
CA LEU A 382 -8.82 1.72 -0.43
C LEU A 382 -8.23 1.86 -1.84
N ASN A 383 -7.58 2.99 -2.08
CA ASN A 383 -6.88 3.26 -3.33
C ASN A 383 -5.38 3.01 -3.22
N ASN A 384 -4.81 2.52 -4.32
CA ASN A 384 -3.39 2.37 -4.54
C ASN A 384 -2.74 3.73 -4.93
N PRO A 385 -1.56 4.10 -4.40
CA PRO A 385 -0.64 3.30 -3.57
C PRO A 385 -0.76 3.54 -2.06
N ALA A 386 -1.79 4.27 -1.59
CA ALA A 386 -1.97 4.55 -0.16
C ALA A 386 -2.18 3.28 0.68
N ASP A 387 -2.61 2.23 0.02
CA ASP A 387 -2.82 0.90 0.56
C ASP A 387 -1.49 0.15 0.86
N GLN A 388 -0.38 0.49 0.19
CA GLN A 388 0.91 -0.18 0.36
C GLN A 388 1.53 0.01 1.75
N MET A 389 2.24 -1.01 2.25
CA MET A 389 2.85 -0.99 3.59
C MET A 389 3.91 0.11 3.76
N ASP A 390 4.71 0.40 2.73
CA ASP A 390 5.76 1.45 2.75
C ASP A 390 5.25 2.86 2.46
N VAL A 391 3.98 3.01 2.11
CA VAL A 391 3.34 4.31 1.89
C VAL A 391 2.57 4.72 3.15
N ILE A 392 2.61 6.01 3.47
CA ILE A 392 1.80 6.60 4.54
C ILE A 392 0.42 6.96 3.95
N GLY A 393 -0.57 6.11 4.18
CA GLY A 393 -1.93 6.24 3.68
C GLY A 393 -2.80 7.09 4.62
N ILE A 394 -3.42 8.14 4.10
CA ILE A 394 -4.09 9.18 4.89
C ILE A 394 -5.60 9.18 4.64
N GLY A 395 -6.38 8.96 5.70
CA GLY A 395 -7.83 9.18 5.71
C GLY A 395 -8.23 10.59 6.13
N GLY A 396 -9.49 10.95 5.88
CA GLY A 396 -10.05 12.28 6.13
C GLY A 396 -11.03 12.32 7.30
N ILE A 397 -10.91 13.35 8.14
CA ILE A 397 -11.89 13.72 9.18
C ILE A 397 -12.44 15.13 8.95
N ASP A 398 -13.54 15.45 9.61
CA ASP A 398 -14.04 16.82 9.75
C ASP A 398 -13.44 17.53 10.98
N PHE A 399 -13.79 18.81 11.16
CA PHE A 399 -13.30 19.64 12.27
C PHE A 399 -13.91 19.27 13.64
N ASP A 400 -14.91 18.39 13.67
CA ASP A 400 -15.50 17.82 14.88
C ASP A 400 -14.88 16.46 15.23
N ASP A 401 -13.78 16.09 14.56
CA ASP A 401 -13.04 14.83 14.71
C ASP A 401 -13.84 13.57 14.33
N HIS A 402 -14.88 13.69 13.49
CA HIS A 402 -15.56 12.53 12.92
C HIS A 402 -14.91 12.10 11.60
N ILE A 403 -14.90 10.79 11.33
CA ILE A 403 -14.51 10.25 10.01
C ILE A 403 -15.39 10.89 8.94
N ALA A 404 -14.75 11.54 7.97
CA ALA A 404 -15.47 12.16 6.87
C ALA A 404 -16.15 11.07 6.04
N LYS A 405 -17.42 11.28 5.66
CA LYS A 405 -18.21 10.24 4.96
C LYS A 405 -17.55 9.72 3.69
N PHE A 406 -16.86 10.59 2.95
CA PHE A 406 -16.15 10.21 1.73
C PHE A 406 -14.88 9.40 1.99
N SER A 407 -14.29 9.43 3.20
CA SER A 407 -13.00 8.78 3.43
C SER A 407 -13.11 7.28 3.22
N SER A 408 -12.35 6.74 2.26
CA SER A 408 -12.27 5.29 2.05
C SER A 408 -11.82 4.56 3.31
N ARG A 409 -12.30 3.33 3.47
CA ARG A 409 -12.10 2.51 4.67
C ARG A 409 -11.47 1.17 4.29
N GLY A 410 -10.65 0.66 5.18
CA GLY A 410 -9.99 -0.63 5.03
C GLY A 410 -10.97 -1.80 5.10
N MET A 411 -10.49 -3.03 5.13
CA MET A 411 -9.08 -3.47 5.13
C MET A 411 -8.41 -3.46 3.75
N THR A 412 -7.11 -3.74 3.69
CA THR A 412 -6.44 -4.00 2.41
C THR A 412 -7.07 -5.20 1.73
N THR A 413 -7.28 -5.06 0.44
CA THR A 413 -8.19 -5.94 -0.28
C THR A 413 -7.45 -7.02 -1.07
N TRP A 414 -6.14 -6.86 -1.35
CA TRP A 414 -5.34 -7.88 -2.08
C TRP A 414 -5.04 -9.13 -1.25
N GLU A 415 -5.33 -9.10 0.05
CA GLU A 415 -5.15 -10.24 0.97
C GLU A 415 -6.48 -10.96 1.27
N LEU A 416 -7.62 -10.40 0.86
CA LEU A 416 -8.95 -10.96 1.10
C LEU A 416 -9.18 -12.35 0.49
N PRO A 417 -8.58 -12.73 -0.66
CA PRO A 417 -8.67 -14.11 -1.12
C PRO A 417 -8.09 -15.14 -0.13
N SER A 418 -7.16 -14.71 0.74
CA SER A 418 -6.65 -15.53 1.83
C SER A 418 -7.49 -15.43 3.12
N GLY A 419 -8.47 -14.54 3.16
CA GLY A 419 -9.53 -14.45 4.17
C GLY A 419 -9.58 -13.12 4.94
N TYR A 420 -8.48 -12.38 5.08
CA TYR A 420 -8.45 -11.12 5.82
C TYR A 420 -7.39 -10.17 5.27
N GLY A 421 -7.68 -8.87 5.33
CA GLY A 421 -6.78 -7.76 4.98
C GLY A 421 -5.96 -7.22 6.14
N ARG A 422 -5.07 -6.28 5.82
CA ARG A 422 -4.27 -5.47 6.76
C ARG A 422 -4.93 -4.11 7.04
N VAL A 423 -4.50 -3.49 8.12
CA VAL A 423 -5.00 -2.20 8.59
C VAL A 423 -4.51 -1.06 7.70
N LYS A 424 -5.46 -0.33 7.14
CA LYS A 424 -5.31 0.95 6.45
C LYS A 424 -6.62 1.75 6.63
N PRO A 425 -6.60 3.11 6.67
CA PRO A 425 -5.43 4.00 6.55
C PRO A 425 -4.44 3.86 7.71
N ASP A 426 -3.26 4.49 7.61
CA ASP A 426 -2.28 4.48 8.70
C ASP A 426 -2.66 5.48 9.80
N ILE A 427 -3.10 6.68 9.42
CA ILE A 427 -3.61 7.75 10.29
C ILE A 427 -4.69 8.54 9.56
N VAL A 428 -5.41 9.39 10.30
CA VAL A 428 -6.37 10.36 9.75
C VAL A 428 -6.00 11.80 10.09
N THR A 429 -6.45 12.75 9.28
CA THR A 429 -6.36 14.19 9.58
C THR A 429 -7.48 14.95 8.88
N TYR A 430 -7.61 16.24 9.19
CA TYR A 430 -8.65 17.10 8.63
C TYR A 430 -8.59 17.11 7.10
N GLY A 431 -9.67 16.65 6.49
CA GLY A 431 -9.85 16.57 5.04
C GLY A 431 -11.15 17.17 4.55
N GLN A 432 -12.05 17.59 5.45
CA GLN A 432 -13.35 18.18 5.10
C GLN A 432 -13.36 19.69 5.40
N PHE A 433 -13.81 20.47 4.42
CA PHE A 433 -13.91 21.94 4.48
C PHE A 433 -12.60 22.66 4.85
N VAL A 434 -11.45 22.16 4.39
CA VAL A 434 -10.15 22.79 4.67
C VAL A 434 -9.89 23.94 3.69
N SER A 435 -9.38 25.05 4.21
CA SER A 435 -9.00 26.22 3.42
C SER A 435 -7.56 26.13 2.91
N GLY A 436 -7.34 26.44 1.63
CA GLY A 436 -6.02 26.41 0.96
C GLY A 436 -5.97 27.34 -0.26
N SER A 437 -4.82 27.44 -0.93
CA SER A 437 -4.60 28.40 -2.02
C SER A 437 -5.55 28.20 -3.19
N ASP A 438 -6.13 29.29 -3.71
CA ASP A 438 -6.89 29.28 -4.96
C ASP A 438 -6.00 29.61 -6.18
N LEU A 439 -6.47 29.33 -7.39
CA LEU A 439 -5.67 29.48 -8.61
C LEU A 439 -5.28 30.94 -8.89
N GLU A 440 -6.21 31.88 -8.68
CA GLU A 440 -6.03 33.31 -8.99
C GLU A 440 -5.50 34.12 -7.78
N GLY A 441 -5.10 33.44 -6.70
CA GLY A 441 -4.80 34.04 -5.40
C GLY A 441 -6.01 34.01 -4.46
N GLY A 442 -5.80 34.32 -3.18
CA GLY A 442 -6.84 34.09 -2.18
C GLY A 442 -6.87 32.65 -1.68
N CYS A 443 -7.89 32.36 -0.88
CA CYS A 443 -8.12 31.06 -0.27
C CYS A 443 -9.44 30.47 -0.78
N ARG A 444 -9.44 29.19 -1.12
CA ARG A 444 -10.65 28.39 -1.39
C ARG A 444 -10.79 27.25 -0.40
N VAL A 445 -11.97 26.63 -0.35
CA VAL A 445 -12.27 25.51 0.55
C VAL A 445 -12.57 24.26 -0.27
N LEU A 446 -11.91 23.16 0.05
CA LEU A 446 -12.15 21.85 -0.57
C LEU A 446 -12.35 20.75 0.49
N SER A 447 -12.90 19.62 0.05
CA SER A 447 -13.01 18.40 0.85
C SER A 447 -12.52 17.19 0.05
N GLY A 448 -11.86 16.26 0.73
CA GLY A 448 -11.38 15.01 0.15
C GLY A 448 -10.17 14.45 0.90
N THR A 449 -9.86 13.18 0.74
CA THR A 449 -8.59 12.61 1.22
C THR A 449 -7.39 13.17 0.45
N SER A 450 -7.63 13.67 -0.77
CA SER A 450 -6.71 14.51 -1.56
C SER A 450 -6.35 15.84 -0.88
N VAL A 451 -7.14 16.28 0.11
CA VAL A 451 -6.89 17.43 1.00
C VAL A 451 -6.18 16.99 2.29
N ALA A 452 -6.55 15.84 2.86
CA ALA A 452 -5.92 15.31 4.08
C ALA A 452 -4.45 14.89 3.83
N SER A 453 -4.15 14.26 2.68
CA SER A 453 -2.80 13.85 2.30
C SER A 453 -1.78 15.01 2.34
N PRO A 454 -2.02 16.18 1.71
CA PRO A 454 -1.07 17.29 1.74
C PRO A 454 -1.00 18.01 3.09
N VAL A 455 -2.03 17.92 3.95
CA VAL A 455 -1.91 18.34 5.36
C VAL A 455 -0.83 17.52 6.04
N VAL A 456 -0.84 16.19 5.88
CA VAL A 456 0.22 15.32 6.44
C VAL A 456 1.56 15.51 5.73
N ALA A 457 1.59 15.67 4.40
CA ALA A 457 2.84 15.92 3.69
C ALA A 457 3.49 17.25 4.14
N GLY A 458 2.69 18.29 4.38
CA GLY A 458 3.15 19.55 4.96
C GLY A 458 3.67 19.37 6.38
N ALA A 459 2.93 18.66 7.23
CA ALA A 459 3.36 18.30 8.59
C ALA A 459 4.69 17.52 8.58
N VAL A 460 4.81 16.46 7.79
CA VAL A 460 6.03 15.65 7.62
C VAL A 460 7.20 16.50 7.16
N THR A 461 6.97 17.42 6.21
CA THR A 461 8.00 18.36 5.73
C THR A 461 8.48 19.28 6.86
N LEU A 462 7.54 19.81 7.65
CA LEU A 462 7.83 20.65 8.80
C LEU A 462 8.64 19.86 9.86
N LEU A 463 8.17 18.67 10.24
CA LEU A 463 8.83 17.78 11.20
C LEU A 463 10.25 17.45 10.76
N MET A 464 10.42 17.00 9.50
CA MET A 464 11.72 16.64 8.94
C MET A 464 12.73 17.80 9.00
N SER A 465 12.29 19.02 8.73
CA SER A 465 13.17 20.20 8.77
C SER A 465 13.74 20.48 10.17
N GLY A 466 13.03 20.08 11.22
CA GLY A 466 13.45 20.25 12.60
C GLY A 466 14.37 19.15 13.14
N VAL A 467 14.68 18.13 12.32
CA VAL A 467 15.51 16.98 12.72
C VAL A 467 16.58 16.60 11.70
N LEU A 468 16.87 17.44 10.70
CA LEU A 468 17.82 17.13 9.62
C LEU A 468 19.22 16.68 10.12
N ASP A 469 19.61 17.09 11.33
CA ASP A 469 20.84 16.67 12.02
C ASP A 469 20.87 15.16 12.36
N LEU A 470 19.72 14.50 12.44
CA LEU A 470 19.64 13.04 12.60
C LEU A 470 20.03 12.28 11.32
N GLY A 471 20.14 12.98 10.19
CA GLY A 471 20.62 12.45 8.92
C GLY A 471 19.85 11.20 8.51
N ALA A 472 20.58 10.08 8.36
CA ALA A 472 20.00 8.87 7.82
C ALA A 472 19.03 8.15 8.78
N LYS A 473 18.93 8.56 10.06
CA LYS A 473 17.87 8.04 10.96
C LYS A 473 16.48 8.45 10.46
N ILE A 474 16.37 9.53 9.67
CA ILE A 474 15.14 9.91 8.98
C ILE A 474 15.01 9.07 7.70
N ASN A 475 14.00 8.22 7.68
CA ASN A 475 13.66 7.34 6.57
C ASN A 475 12.13 7.06 6.56
N PRO A 476 11.57 6.45 5.50
CA PRO A 476 10.13 6.17 5.41
C PRO A 476 9.55 5.45 6.63
N ALA A 477 10.20 4.40 7.13
CA ALA A 477 9.73 3.69 8.32
C ALA A 477 9.77 4.56 9.58
N SER A 478 10.89 5.21 9.90
CA SER A 478 11.02 6.04 11.10
C SER A 478 9.97 7.16 11.18
N MET A 479 9.66 7.79 10.04
CA MET A 479 8.62 8.81 9.95
C MET A 479 7.24 8.19 10.18
N LYS A 480 6.94 7.08 9.50
CA LYS A 480 5.67 6.35 9.66
C LYS A 480 5.47 5.85 11.09
N GLN A 481 6.51 5.30 11.73
CA GLN A 481 6.51 4.87 13.13
C GLN A 481 6.24 6.04 14.08
N SER A 482 6.89 7.19 13.85
CA SER A 482 6.68 8.39 14.66
C SER A 482 5.24 8.89 14.53
N LEU A 483 4.66 8.89 13.33
CA LEU A 483 3.27 9.29 13.10
C LEU A 483 2.25 8.33 13.75
N ILE A 484 2.45 7.02 13.57
CA ILE A 484 1.56 5.98 14.12
C ILE A 484 1.60 5.98 15.65
N SER A 485 2.80 5.99 16.25
CA SER A 485 2.94 5.92 17.71
C SER A 485 2.49 7.19 18.45
N SER A 486 2.48 8.33 17.76
CA SER A 486 2.05 9.61 18.33
C SER A 486 0.60 9.98 18.02
N ALA A 487 -0.09 9.23 17.16
CA ALA A 487 -1.47 9.52 16.78
C ALA A 487 -2.41 9.57 18.00
N GLN A 488 -3.45 10.41 17.92
CA GLN A 488 -4.54 10.46 18.88
C GLN A 488 -5.70 9.59 18.40
N ARG A 489 -5.94 8.47 19.07
CA ARG A 489 -7.08 7.62 18.76
C ARG A 489 -8.40 8.38 18.96
N LEU A 490 -9.28 8.28 17.97
CA LEU A 490 -10.66 8.77 18.01
C LEU A 490 -11.53 7.77 18.79
N PRO A 491 -12.41 8.26 19.68
CA PRO A 491 -13.33 7.39 20.41
C PRO A 491 -14.33 6.75 19.45
N ASP A 492 -14.76 5.52 19.75
CA ASP A 492 -15.83 4.80 19.06
C ASP A 492 -15.65 4.59 17.54
N VAL A 493 -14.41 4.68 17.02
CA VAL A 493 -14.10 4.46 15.60
C VAL A 493 -13.22 3.21 15.40
N PRO A 494 -13.56 2.30 14.46
CA PRO A 494 -12.72 1.15 14.12
C PRO A 494 -11.34 1.50 13.55
N MET A 495 -10.32 0.67 13.79
CA MET A 495 -8.97 0.90 13.25
C MET A 495 -8.91 0.90 11.71
N PHE A 496 -9.84 0.20 11.04
CA PHE A 496 -9.93 0.20 9.58
C PHE A 496 -10.55 1.49 9.02
N GLU A 497 -11.05 2.40 9.86
CA GLU A 497 -11.48 3.75 9.46
C GLU A 497 -10.44 4.81 9.85
N GLN A 498 -9.88 4.73 11.07
CA GLN A 498 -8.98 5.75 11.61
C GLN A 498 -7.48 5.42 11.58
N GLY A 499 -7.10 4.17 11.29
CA GLY A 499 -5.75 3.69 11.49
C GLY A 499 -5.32 3.75 12.95
N ALA A 500 -4.16 4.38 13.19
CA ALA A 500 -3.67 4.67 14.54
C ALA A 500 -4.39 5.86 15.21
N GLY A 501 -5.14 6.66 14.43
CA GLY A 501 -5.88 7.82 14.90
C GLY A 501 -5.51 9.13 14.20
N LYS A 502 -5.98 10.24 14.76
CA LYS A 502 -5.75 11.61 14.29
C LYS A 502 -4.27 12.02 14.45
N LEU A 503 -3.73 12.70 13.45
CA LEU A 503 -2.39 13.29 13.50
C LEU A 503 -2.21 14.21 14.74
N ASP A 504 -1.16 13.96 15.52
CA ASP A 504 -0.67 14.87 16.55
C ASP A 504 0.72 15.37 16.18
N LEU A 505 0.77 16.60 15.67
CA LEU A 505 2.00 17.18 15.12
C LEU A 505 3.12 17.30 16.17
N LEU A 506 2.79 17.68 17.40
CA LEU A 506 3.80 17.96 18.43
C LEU A 506 4.34 16.66 19.03
N ARG A 507 3.47 15.70 19.33
CA ARG A 507 3.92 14.38 19.81
C ARG A 507 4.72 13.67 18.73
N ALA A 508 4.36 13.81 17.45
CA ALA A 508 5.15 13.29 16.34
C ALA A 508 6.55 13.91 16.31
N TYR A 509 6.68 15.24 16.49
CA TYR A 509 7.97 15.92 16.56
C TYR A 509 8.84 15.41 17.71
N GLN A 510 8.27 15.29 18.90
CA GLN A 510 8.99 14.81 20.08
C GLN A 510 9.46 13.36 19.90
N THR A 511 8.59 12.51 19.37
CA THR A 511 8.90 11.11 19.07
C THR A 511 10.03 11.00 18.06
N LEU A 512 9.96 11.78 16.98
CA LEU A 512 10.97 11.78 15.93
C LEU A 512 12.31 12.36 16.42
N ARG A 513 12.29 13.37 17.30
CA ARG A 513 13.51 13.96 17.88
C ARG A 513 14.25 13.00 18.81
N ALA A 514 13.50 12.17 19.53
CA ALA A 514 14.02 11.12 20.41
C ALA A 514 14.20 9.77 19.71
N TYR A 515 14.02 9.70 18.39
CA TYR A 515 13.95 8.45 17.67
C TYR A 515 15.29 7.73 17.61
N GLU A 516 15.28 6.47 18.07
CA GLU A 516 16.35 5.51 17.84
C GLU A 516 15.91 4.47 16.81
N PRO A 517 16.78 4.08 15.86
CA PRO A 517 16.44 3.10 14.84
C PRO A 517 15.97 1.78 15.45
N GLN A 518 14.71 1.41 15.18
CA GLN A 518 14.09 0.22 15.72
C GLN A 518 13.05 -0.35 14.74
N SER A 519 12.61 -1.59 15.00
CA SER A 519 11.41 -2.12 14.38
C SER A 519 10.18 -1.88 15.26
N SER A 520 8.99 -1.92 14.67
CA SER A 520 7.72 -1.87 15.41
C SER A 520 6.63 -2.63 14.68
N LEU A 521 5.51 -2.87 15.36
CA LEU A 521 4.34 -3.57 14.83
C LEU A 521 3.14 -2.63 14.71
N PHE A 522 2.33 -2.82 13.67
CA PHE A 522 1.04 -2.16 13.52
C PHE A 522 -0.03 -3.14 13.02
N PRO A 523 -1.12 -3.36 13.77
CA PRO A 523 -1.36 -2.87 15.13
C PRO A 523 -0.31 -3.39 16.13
N SER A 524 -0.06 -2.65 17.20
CA SER A 524 0.97 -3.01 18.20
C SER A 524 0.52 -4.06 19.22
N TYR A 525 -0.78 -4.37 19.25
CA TYR A 525 -1.39 -5.39 20.10
C TYR A 525 -2.67 -5.94 19.43
N ILE A 526 -3.16 -7.06 19.95
CA ILE A 526 -4.45 -7.66 19.57
C ILE A 526 -5.27 -7.83 20.86
N ASP A 527 -6.39 -7.13 20.98
CA ASP A 527 -7.31 -7.26 22.13
C ASP A 527 -8.77 -7.31 21.65
N PHE A 528 -9.41 -8.47 21.82
CA PHE A 528 -10.80 -8.70 21.42
C PHE A 528 -11.81 -8.03 22.36
N GLN A 529 -11.36 -7.42 23.46
CA GLN A 529 -12.22 -6.61 24.32
C GLN A 529 -12.28 -5.15 23.87
N ASP A 530 -11.37 -4.72 23.00
CA ASP A 530 -11.27 -3.33 22.56
C ASP A 530 -12.20 -3.06 21.36
N CYS A 531 -13.51 -3.09 21.61
CA CYS A 531 -14.51 -2.67 20.62
C CYS A 531 -14.86 -1.18 20.76
N PRO A 532 -15.09 -0.46 19.64
CA PRO A 532 -15.13 -0.95 18.26
C PRO A 532 -13.77 -0.91 17.54
N TYR A 533 -12.68 -0.52 18.20
CA TYR A 533 -11.40 -0.29 17.54
C TYR A 533 -10.82 -1.54 16.87
N MET A 534 -10.94 -2.70 17.51
CA MET A 534 -10.48 -3.99 17.02
C MET A 534 -11.52 -4.73 16.16
N TRP A 535 -12.54 -4.03 15.67
CA TRP A 535 -13.48 -4.58 14.68
C TRP A 535 -12.73 -5.01 13.40
N PRO A 536 -13.06 -6.16 12.76
CA PRO A 536 -14.15 -7.09 13.09
C PRO A 536 -13.81 -8.13 14.16
N TYR A 537 -12.53 -8.25 14.54
CA TYR A 537 -12.05 -9.31 15.43
C TYR A 537 -12.73 -9.31 16.82
N CYS A 538 -13.08 -8.14 17.34
CA CYS A 538 -13.70 -8.02 18.66
C CYS A 538 -15.20 -8.40 18.68
N GLU A 539 -15.89 -8.46 17.53
CA GLU A 539 -17.34 -8.78 17.45
C GLU A 539 -17.65 -10.28 17.53
N GLN A 540 -16.68 -11.13 17.16
CA GLN A 540 -16.85 -12.58 17.17
C GLN A 540 -15.80 -13.25 18.07
N PRO A 541 -16.21 -13.88 19.19
CA PRO A 541 -15.29 -14.68 19.99
C PRO A 541 -14.90 -15.97 19.25
N LEU A 542 -13.77 -16.54 19.64
CA LEU A 542 -13.26 -17.80 19.11
C LEU A 542 -13.89 -18.99 19.82
N TYR A 543 -13.91 -20.14 19.15
CA TYR A 543 -14.41 -21.39 19.72
C TYR A 543 -13.75 -22.61 19.10
N HIS A 544 -13.81 -23.77 19.77
CA HIS A 544 -13.18 -24.99 19.26
C HIS A 544 -13.84 -25.50 17.97
N LYS A 545 -13.02 -25.93 17.00
CA LYS A 545 -13.37 -26.39 15.63
C LYS A 545 -13.81 -25.32 14.63
N MET A 546 -13.70 -24.03 14.96
CA MET A 546 -13.82 -22.97 13.95
C MET A 546 -12.66 -23.01 12.94
N MET A 547 -12.84 -22.41 11.77
CA MET A 547 -11.71 -22.13 10.87
C MET A 547 -10.69 -21.22 11.57
N PRO A 548 -9.38 -21.45 11.36
CA PRO A 548 -8.35 -20.59 11.93
C PRO A 548 -8.56 -19.12 11.57
N LEU A 549 -8.69 -18.26 12.57
CA LEU A 549 -8.80 -16.82 12.35
C LEU A 549 -7.44 -16.25 11.94
N ILE A 550 -7.41 -15.39 10.91
CA ILE A 550 -6.20 -14.74 10.42
C ILE A 550 -6.17 -13.29 10.89
N ILE A 551 -5.07 -12.88 11.52
CA ILE A 551 -4.82 -11.50 11.94
C ILE A 551 -3.50 -11.04 11.33
N ASN A 552 -3.57 -10.10 10.39
CA ASN A 552 -2.39 -9.57 9.70
C ASN A 552 -1.83 -8.35 10.43
N VAL A 553 -0.51 -8.34 10.62
CA VAL A 553 0.23 -7.28 11.31
C VAL A 553 1.40 -6.84 10.44
N THR A 554 1.51 -5.53 10.21
CA THR A 554 2.63 -4.93 9.49
C THR A 554 3.82 -4.74 10.44
N ILE A 555 5.00 -5.14 9.98
CA ILE A 555 6.28 -4.82 10.62
C ILE A 555 6.86 -3.61 9.92
N LEU A 556 7.19 -2.57 10.69
CA LEU A 556 7.93 -1.41 10.20
C LEU A 556 9.37 -1.53 10.68
N ASN A 557 10.34 -1.37 9.78
CA ASN A 557 11.76 -1.47 10.06
C ASN A 557 12.46 -0.14 9.83
N GLY A 558 12.68 0.65 10.88
CA GLY A 558 13.39 1.92 10.77
C GLY A 558 14.92 1.83 10.89
N MET A 559 15.49 0.62 10.99
CA MET A 559 16.94 0.40 11.12
C MET A 559 17.66 0.50 9.78
N SER A 560 17.15 -0.17 8.74
CA SER A 560 17.72 -0.22 7.40
C SER A 560 16.66 -0.50 6.34
N VAL A 561 17.00 -0.28 5.07
CA VAL A 561 16.14 -0.50 3.89
C VAL A 561 15.90 -2.00 3.61
N THR A 562 16.51 -2.89 4.38
CA THR A 562 16.20 -4.31 4.39
C THR A 562 16.26 -4.77 5.83
N GLY A 563 15.40 -5.74 6.18
CA GLY A 563 15.48 -6.45 7.43
C GLY A 563 15.21 -7.93 7.23
N PHE A 564 15.57 -8.74 8.22
CA PHE A 564 15.34 -10.19 8.21
C PHE A 564 14.76 -10.59 9.55
N ILE A 565 13.79 -11.49 9.51
CA ILE A 565 13.32 -12.15 10.73
C ILE A 565 14.35 -13.23 11.09
N LYS A 566 15.12 -13.01 12.16
CA LYS A 566 16.28 -13.83 12.55
C LYS A 566 15.93 -15.31 12.69
N SER A 567 14.80 -15.57 13.32
CA SER A 567 14.29 -16.91 13.60
C SER A 567 12.77 -16.87 13.57
N LYS A 568 12.17 -18.04 13.33
CA LYS A 568 10.72 -18.22 13.37
C LYS A 568 10.11 -17.53 14.61
N PRO A 569 9.07 -16.67 14.45
CA PRO A 569 8.36 -16.07 15.57
C PRO A 569 7.81 -17.14 16.52
N LYS A 570 7.75 -16.81 17.81
CA LYS A 570 7.39 -17.76 18.86
C LYS A 570 6.13 -17.36 19.58
N TRP A 571 5.31 -18.34 19.94
CA TRP A 571 4.11 -18.16 20.77
C TRP A 571 4.41 -18.43 22.24
N HIS A 572 4.10 -17.46 23.09
CA HIS A 572 4.29 -17.51 24.54
C HIS A 572 2.95 -17.40 25.27
N PRO A 573 2.31 -18.53 25.61
CA PRO A 573 1.07 -18.51 26.37
C PRO A 573 1.31 -18.22 27.86
N TYR A 574 0.43 -17.41 28.48
CA TYR A 574 0.44 -17.20 29.93
C TYR A 574 -0.43 -18.23 30.62
N LEU A 575 0.18 -19.08 31.44
CA LEU A 575 -0.54 -20.19 32.09
C LEU A 575 -1.58 -19.70 33.10
N ASN A 576 -1.30 -18.60 33.82
CA ASN A 576 -2.24 -17.98 34.75
C ASN A 576 -3.44 -17.30 34.05
N HIS A 577 -3.35 -17.11 32.73
CA HIS A 577 -4.40 -16.53 31.90
C HIS A 577 -4.81 -17.46 30.74
N HIS A 578 -4.68 -18.78 30.95
CA HIS A 578 -5.20 -19.79 30.03
C HIS A 578 -4.69 -19.66 28.58
N GLY A 579 -3.53 -19.07 28.35
CA GLY A 579 -2.97 -18.90 27.00
C GLY A 579 -2.74 -20.23 26.28
N ASN A 580 -2.61 -21.32 27.02
CA ASN A 580 -2.48 -22.69 26.49
C ASN A 580 -3.76 -23.24 25.84
N TYR A 581 -4.90 -22.55 25.96
CA TYR A 581 -6.16 -22.93 25.33
C TYR A 581 -6.24 -22.56 23.84
N ILE A 582 -5.26 -21.83 23.33
CA ILE A 582 -5.15 -21.54 21.90
C ILE A 582 -3.91 -22.16 21.28
N LYS A 583 -4.03 -22.47 19.99
CA LYS A 583 -2.95 -22.88 19.11
C LYS A 583 -2.73 -21.76 18.11
N VAL A 584 -1.48 -21.32 17.98
CA VAL A 584 -1.09 -20.24 17.08
C VAL A 584 -0.13 -20.81 16.05
N SER A 585 -0.44 -20.61 14.77
CA SER A 585 0.48 -20.84 13.64
C SER A 585 0.83 -19.47 13.07
N ILE A 586 2.10 -19.23 12.73
CA ILE A 586 2.57 -17.91 12.32
C ILE A 586 3.17 -17.98 10.92
N SER A 587 2.57 -17.25 9.98
CA SER A 587 3.13 -16.99 8.66
C SER A 587 3.80 -15.62 8.67
N TYR A 588 4.91 -15.44 7.96
CA TYR A 588 5.65 -14.18 7.99
C TYR A 588 6.51 -13.96 6.75
N SER A 589 6.85 -12.70 6.47
CA SER A 589 7.87 -12.36 5.49
C SER A 589 9.27 -12.59 6.06
N GLU A 590 10.07 -13.47 5.44
CA GLU A 590 11.47 -13.69 5.84
C GLU A 590 12.33 -12.42 5.68
N VAL A 591 12.06 -11.65 4.62
CA VAL A 591 12.73 -10.41 4.28
C VAL A 591 11.73 -9.25 4.38
N LEU A 592 12.12 -8.20 5.09
CA LEU A 592 11.44 -6.92 5.12
C LEU A 592 12.06 -6.06 4.02
N TRP A 593 11.26 -5.68 3.02
CA TRP A 593 11.71 -4.89 1.87
C TRP A 593 10.57 -4.04 1.30
N PRO A 594 10.81 -2.73 1.05
CA PRO A 594 11.99 -1.98 1.47
C PRO A 594 12.02 -1.74 2.99
N TRP A 595 11.05 -1.04 3.55
CA TRP A 595 11.09 -0.66 4.97
C TRP A 595 10.09 -1.42 5.82
N SER A 596 9.35 -2.34 5.20
CA SER A 596 8.26 -3.05 5.84
C SER A 596 8.25 -4.54 5.50
N GLY A 597 7.59 -5.31 6.37
CA GLY A 597 7.21 -6.69 6.12
C GLY A 597 5.97 -7.01 6.92
N TRP A 598 5.70 -8.29 7.15
CA TRP A 598 4.45 -8.71 7.77
C TRP A 598 4.58 -10.01 8.56
N ILE A 599 3.69 -10.15 9.54
CA ILE A 599 3.33 -11.43 10.14
C ILE A 599 1.81 -11.62 10.03
N ALA A 600 1.38 -12.86 9.95
CA ALA A 600 -0.02 -13.26 9.98
C ALA A 600 -0.19 -14.35 11.04
N LEU A 601 -1.02 -14.07 12.06
CA LEU A 601 -1.36 -15.04 13.09
C LEU A 601 -2.57 -15.84 12.65
N HIS A 602 -2.42 -17.16 12.59
CA HIS A 602 -3.51 -18.11 12.40
C HIS A 602 -3.86 -18.73 13.75
N VAL A 603 -5.00 -18.33 14.32
CA VAL A 603 -5.39 -18.72 15.68
C VAL A 603 -6.50 -19.76 15.65
N SER A 604 -6.34 -20.82 16.42
CA SER A 604 -7.35 -21.86 16.63
C SER A 604 -7.51 -22.19 18.10
N VAL A 605 -8.71 -22.60 18.51
CA VAL A 605 -8.99 -22.98 19.90
C VAL A 605 -8.76 -24.48 20.10
N SER A 606 -8.05 -24.82 21.18
CA SER A 606 -7.73 -26.20 21.52
C SER A 606 -8.95 -26.97 22.05
N SER A 607 -8.89 -28.30 21.98
CA SER A 607 -9.99 -29.17 22.43
C SER A 607 -10.26 -29.08 23.93
N GLU A 608 -9.26 -28.72 24.73
CA GLU A 608 -9.42 -28.55 26.19
C GLU A 608 -10.32 -27.36 26.55
N ALA A 609 -10.54 -26.44 25.61
CA ALA A 609 -11.39 -25.26 25.77
C ALA A 609 -12.71 -25.37 24.98
N SER A 610 -13.13 -26.59 24.60
CA SER A 610 -14.39 -26.80 23.86
C SER A 610 -15.63 -26.28 24.58
N ASP A 611 -15.64 -26.40 25.92
CA ASP A 611 -16.75 -26.03 26.79
C ASP A 611 -16.39 -24.88 27.73
N TRP A 612 -15.27 -24.20 27.46
CA TRP A 612 -14.75 -23.13 28.30
C TRP A 612 -15.15 -21.76 27.75
N GLU A 613 -15.44 -20.83 28.65
CA GLU A 613 -15.68 -19.42 28.34
C GLU A 613 -14.71 -18.54 29.12
N GLY A 614 -14.13 -17.56 28.44
CA GLY A 614 -13.32 -16.57 29.11
C GLY A 614 -12.38 -15.85 28.16
N VAL A 615 -11.37 -15.22 28.75
CA VAL A 615 -10.39 -14.41 28.03
C VAL A 615 -9.03 -15.02 28.25
N ILE A 616 -8.33 -15.29 27.15
CA ILE A 616 -6.97 -15.81 27.17
C ILE A 616 -5.98 -14.70 26.95
N GLN A 617 -4.75 -14.91 27.42
CA GLN A 617 -3.63 -13.99 27.17
C GLN A 617 -2.34 -14.73 26.84
N GLY A 618 -1.52 -14.07 26.02
CA GLY A 618 -0.15 -14.45 25.74
C GLY A 618 0.50 -13.41 24.84
N HIS A 619 1.65 -13.73 24.27
CA HIS A 619 2.28 -12.87 23.27
C HIS A 619 3.03 -13.65 22.21
N VAL A 620 3.26 -13.00 21.07
CA VAL A 620 4.19 -13.46 20.06
C VAL A 620 5.48 -12.66 20.17
N SER A 621 6.63 -13.32 20.16
CA SER A 621 7.94 -12.67 20.10
C SER A 621 8.61 -12.92 18.76
N LEU A 622 9.32 -11.93 18.24
CA LEU A 622 10.20 -12.06 17.09
C LEU A 622 11.36 -11.07 17.17
N THR A 623 12.48 -11.40 16.52
CA THR A 623 13.63 -10.51 16.41
C THR A 623 13.84 -10.16 14.94
N VAL A 624 13.85 -8.85 14.64
CA VAL A 624 14.24 -8.33 13.33
C VAL A 624 15.70 -7.93 13.39
N GLU A 625 16.50 -8.45 12.46
CA GLU A 625 17.88 -8.04 12.25
C GLU A 625 18.00 -7.20 10.98
N SER A 626 18.91 -6.24 10.99
CA SER A 626 19.19 -5.37 9.85
C SER A 626 20.66 -5.04 9.81
N PHE A 627 21.21 -4.88 8.61
CA PHE A 627 22.60 -4.47 8.46
C PHE A 627 22.75 -3.02 8.90
N SER A 628 23.69 -2.78 9.81
CA SER A 628 24.02 -1.44 10.29
C SER A 628 24.65 -0.61 9.17
N LYS A 629 24.49 0.71 9.22
CA LYS A 629 24.86 1.60 8.12
C LYS A 629 26.37 1.60 7.82
N GLY A 630 26.70 1.29 6.58
CA GLY A 630 28.05 1.35 6.00
C GLY A 630 28.33 0.10 5.17
N ASN A 631 29.38 0.08 4.35
CA ASN A 631 29.83 -1.12 3.62
C ASN A 631 30.36 -2.24 4.54
N ASP A 632 30.01 -2.21 5.83
CA ASP A 632 30.53 -3.09 6.86
C ASP A 632 29.43 -4.08 7.26
N PHE A 633 29.31 -5.14 6.46
CA PHE A 633 28.35 -6.24 6.63
C PHE A 633 28.57 -7.08 7.90
N THR A 634 29.49 -6.65 8.76
CA THR A 634 29.87 -7.34 9.99
C THR A 634 29.04 -6.92 11.21
N ASN A 635 28.40 -5.75 11.17
CA ASN A 635 27.60 -5.22 12.28
C ASN A 635 26.09 -5.29 11.98
N LEU A 636 25.39 -6.20 12.66
CA LEU A 636 23.93 -6.31 12.63
C LEU A 636 23.32 -5.53 13.80
N SER A 637 22.30 -4.70 13.51
CA SER A 637 21.39 -4.17 14.52
C SER A 637 20.20 -5.10 14.66
N SER A 638 19.82 -5.45 15.89
CA SER A 638 18.66 -6.28 16.19
C SER A 638 17.61 -5.49 16.96
N SER A 639 16.34 -5.68 16.62
CA SER A 639 15.19 -5.16 17.35
C SER A 639 14.29 -6.33 17.74
N ASP A 640 14.13 -6.53 19.04
CA ASP A 640 13.19 -7.52 19.58
C ASP A 640 11.80 -6.90 19.65
N LEU A 641 10.81 -7.66 19.17
CA LEU A 641 9.41 -7.27 19.10
C LEU A 641 8.57 -8.24 19.90
N VAL A 642 7.61 -7.67 20.63
CA VAL A 642 6.59 -8.41 21.38
C VAL A 642 5.23 -7.92 20.91
N LEU A 643 4.39 -8.84 20.45
CA LEU A 643 3.00 -8.60 20.09
C LEU A 643 2.10 -9.20 21.17
N PRO A 644 1.51 -8.38 22.05
CA PRO A 644 0.59 -8.86 23.07
C PRO A 644 -0.74 -9.31 22.43
N VAL A 645 -1.28 -10.42 22.90
CA VAL A 645 -2.48 -11.07 22.35
C VAL A 645 -3.47 -11.38 23.48
N LYS A 646 -4.68 -10.86 23.36
CA LYS A 646 -5.80 -11.08 24.29
C LYS A 646 -7.07 -11.39 23.52
N LEU A 647 -7.56 -12.62 23.65
CA LEU A 647 -8.65 -13.15 22.83
C LEU A 647 -9.80 -13.62 23.72
N LYS A 648 -11.02 -13.51 23.19
CA LYS A 648 -12.22 -14.03 23.85
C LYS A 648 -12.57 -15.41 23.28
N ILE A 649 -12.78 -16.39 24.15
CA ILE A 649 -13.21 -17.74 23.80
C ILE A 649 -14.58 -18.01 24.41
N ILE A 650 -15.41 -18.74 23.68
CA ILE A 650 -16.69 -19.28 24.14
C ILE A 650 -16.77 -20.79 23.88
N PRO A 651 -17.72 -21.50 24.51
CA PRO A 651 -18.03 -22.89 24.16
C PRO A 651 -18.42 -23.02 22.69
N THR A 652 -18.10 -24.16 22.08
CA THR A 652 -18.44 -24.42 20.67
C THR A 652 -19.93 -24.21 20.41
N PRO A 653 -20.31 -23.24 19.57
CA PRO A 653 -21.71 -22.98 19.26
C PRO A 653 -22.38 -24.18 18.58
N PRO A 654 -23.70 -24.32 18.71
CA PRO A 654 -24.46 -25.33 17.99
C PRO A 654 -24.17 -25.28 16.48
N ARG A 655 -24.07 -26.46 15.83
CA ARG A 655 -23.75 -26.58 14.40
C ARG A 655 -24.61 -25.69 13.50
N ASN A 656 -25.90 -25.61 13.77
CA ASN A 656 -26.86 -24.80 13.00
C ASN A 656 -26.67 -23.27 13.16
N LYS A 657 -25.81 -22.82 14.07
CA LYS A 657 -25.43 -21.41 14.23
C LYS A 657 -24.09 -21.07 13.59
N ARG A 658 -23.38 -22.04 12.99
CA ARG A 658 -22.07 -21.86 12.36
C ARG A 658 -22.24 -21.83 10.84
N ILE A 659 -21.81 -20.73 10.23
CA ILE A 659 -21.99 -20.41 8.82
C ILE A 659 -20.61 -20.29 8.18
N LEU A 660 -20.43 -20.98 7.05
CA LEU A 660 -19.26 -20.84 6.22
C LEU A 660 -19.57 -19.90 5.06
N TRP A 661 -18.80 -18.83 4.92
CA TRP A 661 -18.81 -17.90 3.79
C TRP A 661 -17.78 -18.36 2.76
N ASP A 662 -18.21 -18.62 1.52
CA ASP A 662 -17.28 -18.90 0.43
C ASP A 662 -16.61 -17.63 -0.07
N GLN A 663 -15.29 -17.54 0.08
CA GLN A 663 -14.49 -16.42 -0.44
C GLN A 663 -13.61 -16.82 -1.62
N TYR A 664 -13.36 -18.12 -1.81
CA TYR A 664 -12.42 -18.63 -2.81
C TYR A 664 -12.94 -18.43 -4.24
N HIS A 665 -14.27 -18.35 -4.39
CA HIS A 665 -14.96 -18.22 -5.68
C HIS A 665 -15.45 -16.81 -6.00
N ASN A 666 -15.19 -15.82 -5.15
CA ASN A 666 -15.28 -14.40 -5.50
C ASN A 666 -13.96 -14.00 -6.15
N LEU A 667 -14.05 -13.58 -7.41
CA LEU A 667 -12.93 -13.02 -8.14
C LEU A 667 -12.80 -11.54 -7.78
N ARG A 668 -11.71 -10.93 -8.24
CA ARG A 668 -11.40 -9.57 -7.86
C ARG A 668 -10.86 -8.74 -9.01
N TYR A 669 -11.31 -7.50 -9.05
CA TYR A 669 -10.74 -6.43 -9.85
C TYR A 669 -9.57 -5.73 -9.15
N PRO A 670 -8.44 -5.43 -9.82
CA PRO A 670 -8.00 -5.87 -11.15
C PRO A 670 -7.36 -7.26 -11.09
N PRO A 671 -7.38 -8.00 -12.23
CA PRO A 671 -6.97 -7.46 -13.54
C PRO A 671 -7.94 -7.62 -14.73
N GLY A 672 -9.21 -8.00 -14.51
CA GLY A 672 -10.24 -8.20 -15.55
C GLY A 672 -11.44 -7.25 -15.43
N TYR A 673 -12.28 -7.11 -16.46
CA TYR A 673 -13.56 -6.41 -16.35
C TYR A 673 -14.60 -7.34 -15.71
N PHE A 674 -14.88 -7.14 -14.43
CA PHE A 674 -16.03 -7.73 -13.73
C PHE A 674 -17.15 -6.68 -13.67
N PRO A 675 -18.28 -6.91 -14.36
CA PRO A 675 -19.37 -5.97 -14.36
C PRO A 675 -20.18 -6.09 -13.07
N ARG A 676 -20.87 -5.01 -12.68
CA ARG A 676 -21.72 -5.02 -11.49
C ARG A 676 -22.94 -5.92 -11.61
N ASP A 677 -23.47 -6.27 -10.44
CA ASP A 677 -24.75 -6.96 -10.30
C ASP A 677 -25.91 -6.16 -10.89
N ASN A 678 -26.10 -4.91 -10.46
CA ASN A 678 -27.20 -4.08 -10.93
C ASN A 678 -26.86 -3.27 -12.20
N LEU A 679 -27.33 -3.75 -13.34
CA LEU A 679 -27.11 -3.13 -14.66
C LEU A 679 -27.82 -1.78 -14.88
N LYS A 680 -28.68 -1.31 -13.96
CA LYS A 680 -29.25 0.04 -14.06
C LYS A 680 -28.25 1.14 -13.72
N THR A 681 -27.22 0.82 -12.93
CA THR A 681 -26.26 1.79 -12.43
C THR A 681 -25.24 2.12 -13.52
N LYS A 682 -25.41 3.28 -14.17
CA LYS A 682 -24.58 3.70 -15.33
C LYS A 682 -23.23 4.38 -15.01
N PRO A 683 -23.03 5.14 -13.91
CA PRO A 683 -21.84 5.96 -13.75
C PRO A 683 -20.57 5.16 -13.40
N ASP A 684 -20.71 3.91 -12.97
CA ASP A 684 -19.61 2.99 -12.71
C ASP A 684 -20.02 1.59 -13.19
N SER A 685 -19.22 0.98 -14.06
CA SER A 685 -19.54 -0.33 -14.62
C SER A 685 -18.81 -1.49 -13.94
N LEU A 686 -17.81 -1.21 -13.09
CA LEU A 686 -16.94 -2.20 -12.48
C LEU A 686 -17.41 -2.60 -11.08
N ASP A 687 -17.37 -3.90 -10.81
CA ASP A 687 -17.35 -4.40 -9.44
C ASP A 687 -15.92 -4.49 -8.92
N TRP A 688 -15.59 -3.67 -7.92
CA TRP A 688 -14.24 -3.58 -7.37
C TRP A 688 -14.20 -3.65 -5.84
N ASN A 689 -15.35 -3.96 -5.22
CA ASN A 689 -15.56 -3.94 -3.78
C ASN A 689 -15.12 -5.24 -3.06
N ALA A 690 -14.56 -6.18 -3.84
CA ALA A 690 -13.87 -7.39 -3.40
C ALA A 690 -14.74 -8.48 -2.75
N ASP A 691 -16.07 -8.34 -2.86
CA ASP A 691 -17.11 -9.27 -2.39
C ASP A 691 -16.72 -10.07 -1.17
N HIS A 692 -16.66 -9.37 -0.05
CA HIS A 692 -16.19 -9.92 1.21
C HIS A 692 -17.14 -9.55 2.34
N ILE A 693 -17.35 -10.49 3.25
CA ILE A 693 -18.29 -10.36 4.38
C ILE A 693 -17.99 -9.18 5.32
N HIS A 694 -16.76 -8.65 5.29
CA HIS A 694 -16.32 -7.48 6.05
C HIS A 694 -16.15 -6.19 5.20
N THR A 695 -16.45 -6.22 3.91
CA THR A 695 -16.41 -5.05 3.01
C THR A 695 -17.82 -4.58 2.63
N ASN A 696 -18.26 -4.84 1.40
CA ASN A 696 -19.58 -4.47 0.89
C ASN A 696 -20.72 -5.30 1.50
N PHE A 697 -20.43 -6.49 2.03
CA PHE A 697 -21.37 -7.31 2.79
C PHE A 697 -21.30 -7.12 4.32
N ARG A 698 -20.65 -6.07 4.81
CA ARG A 698 -20.50 -5.78 6.24
C ARG A 698 -21.82 -5.75 7.01
N GLU A 699 -22.86 -5.15 6.43
CA GLU A 699 -24.18 -5.08 7.07
C GLU A 699 -24.82 -6.48 7.21
N VAL A 700 -24.58 -7.37 6.25
CA VAL A 700 -24.99 -8.79 6.35
C VAL A 700 -24.26 -9.46 7.51
N TYR A 701 -22.94 -9.25 7.65
CA TYR A 701 -22.19 -9.76 8.79
C TYR A 701 -22.79 -9.30 10.12
N GLN A 702 -22.99 -7.99 10.27
CA GLN A 702 -23.55 -7.42 11.50
C GLN A 702 -24.94 -7.96 11.79
N HIS A 703 -25.80 -8.05 10.78
CA HIS A 703 -27.13 -8.66 10.91
C HIS A 703 -27.06 -10.11 11.38
N LEU A 704 -26.22 -10.94 10.77
CA LEU A 704 -26.05 -12.36 11.14
C LEU A 704 -25.49 -12.50 12.57
N ARG A 705 -24.52 -11.66 12.94
CA ARG A 705 -23.97 -11.62 14.31
C ARG A 705 -25.03 -11.24 15.34
N LEU A 706 -25.87 -10.24 15.05
CA LEU A 706 -27.01 -9.85 15.90
C LEU A 706 -28.04 -10.99 16.07
N LYS A 707 -28.18 -11.87 15.06
CA LYS A 707 -29.01 -13.09 15.12
C LYS A 707 -28.33 -14.29 15.81
N GLY A 708 -27.10 -14.09 16.29
CA GLY A 708 -26.32 -15.09 17.01
C GLY A 708 -25.70 -16.17 16.13
N PHE A 709 -25.50 -15.89 14.83
CA PHE A 709 -24.74 -16.77 13.93
C PHE A 709 -23.26 -16.43 13.98
N PHE A 710 -22.40 -17.44 13.89
CA PHE A 710 -20.95 -17.34 13.77
C PHE A 710 -20.56 -17.57 12.32
N ILE A 711 -19.72 -16.69 11.78
CA ILE A 711 -19.38 -16.68 10.37
C ILE A 711 -17.88 -16.89 10.24
N GLU A 712 -17.49 -17.87 9.42
CA GLU A 712 -16.12 -18.20 9.08
C GLU A 712 -15.89 -18.03 7.58
N ILE A 713 -14.68 -17.65 7.19
CA ILE A 713 -14.34 -17.31 5.80
C ILE A 713 -13.52 -18.44 5.18
N LEU A 714 -14.03 -19.02 4.09
CA LEU A 714 -13.40 -20.10 3.33
C LEU A 714 -12.62 -19.52 2.15
N GLY A 715 -11.32 -19.29 2.34
CA GLY A 715 -10.38 -18.87 1.28
C GLY A 715 -9.67 -20.03 0.57
N GLN A 716 -10.27 -21.23 0.52
CA GLN A 716 -9.70 -22.44 -0.09
C GLN A 716 -10.79 -23.24 -0.80
N PRO A 717 -10.43 -24.17 -1.72
CA PRO A 717 -11.39 -25.03 -2.37
C PRO A 717 -12.24 -25.83 -1.37
N TYR A 718 -13.44 -26.23 -1.79
CA TYR A 718 -14.37 -26.96 -0.94
C TYR A 718 -13.78 -28.26 -0.40
N THR A 719 -12.85 -28.89 -1.10
CA THR A 719 -12.14 -30.09 -0.65
C THR A 719 -11.33 -29.89 0.65
N CYS A 720 -11.15 -28.66 1.12
CA CYS A 720 -10.31 -28.30 2.25
C CYS A 720 -11.01 -28.00 3.58
N PHE A 721 -12.35 -28.07 3.64
CA PHE A 721 -13.09 -27.88 4.90
C PHE A 721 -13.90 -29.10 5.32
N ASP A 722 -14.07 -29.25 6.64
CA ASP A 722 -14.92 -30.28 7.25
C ASP A 722 -16.35 -29.77 7.43
N ALA A 723 -17.28 -30.30 6.63
CA ALA A 723 -18.69 -29.92 6.65
C ALA A 723 -19.47 -30.40 7.89
N GLU A 724 -18.92 -31.33 8.68
CA GLU A 724 -19.53 -31.71 9.95
C GLU A 724 -19.53 -30.52 10.93
N GLN A 725 -18.61 -29.57 10.77
CA GLN A 725 -18.52 -28.40 11.63
C GLN A 725 -19.53 -27.30 11.30
N TYR A 726 -20.08 -27.23 10.08
CA TYR A 726 -20.90 -26.09 9.66
C TYR A 726 -22.34 -26.49 9.40
N GLY A 727 -23.28 -25.64 9.79
CA GLY A 727 -24.70 -25.86 9.52
C GLY A 727 -25.10 -25.43 8.11
N SER A 728 -24.46 -24.37 7.61
CA SER A 728 -24.75 -23.81 6.29
C SER A 728 -23.50 -23.27 5.62
N LEU A 729 -23.42 -23.44 4.30
CA LEU A 729 -22.49 -22.79 3.39
C LEU A 729 -23.25 -21.71 2.61
N LEU A 730 -22.73 -20.48 2.61
CA LEU A 730 -23.22 -19.36 1.82
C LEU A 730 -22.30 -19.16 0.61
N LEU A 731 -22.88 -19.22 -0.59
CA LEU A 731 -22.27 -18.76 -1.83
C LEU A 731 -23.02 -17.51 -2.26
N ILE A 732 -22.33 -16.38 -2.32
CA ILE A 732 -22.91 -15.09 -2.69
C ILE A 732 -22.03 -14.49 -3.78
N ASP A 733 -22.66 -14.15 -4.90
CA ASP A 733 -22.04 -13.66 -6.12
C ASP A 733 -20.75 -14.38 -6.56
N PRO A 734 -20.82 -15.69 -6.88
CA PRO A 734 -19.63 -16.43 -7.29
C PRO A 734 -19.31 -16.18 -8.78
N GLU A 735 -18.09 -15.71 -9.04
CA GLU A 735 -17.59 -15.34 -10.37
C GLU A 735 -16.61 -16.37 -10.96
N GLU A 736 -16.19 -17.32 -10.14
CA GLU A 736 -15.18 -18.34 -10.46
C GLU A 736 -15.79 -19.66 -10.96
N GLU A 737 -14.96 -20.48 -11.61
CA GLU A 737 -15.24 -21.88 -11.95
C GLU A 737 -15.10 -22.81 -10.72
N PHE A 738 -15.65 -24.03 -10.79
CA PHE A 738 -15.51 -25.03 -9.72
C PHE A 738 -14.71 -26.23 -10.22
N PHE A 739 -13.82 -26.78 -9.40
CA PHE A 739 -13.19 -28.06 -9.71
C PHE A 739 -14.23 -29.19 -9.68
N PRO A 740 -14.15 -30.20 -10.56
CA PRO A 740 -15.04 -31.36 -10.52
C PRO A 740 -15.08 -32.04 -9.15
N GLU A 741 -13.92 -32.12 -8.48
CA GLU A 741 -13.78 -32.68 -7.14
C GLU A 741 -14.54 -31.89 -6.07
N GLU A 742 -14.69 -30.57 -6.24
CA GLU A 742 -15.47 -29.73 -5.33
C GLU A 742 -16.97 -29.97 -5.47
N ILE A 743 -17.44 -30.17 -6.70
CA ILE A 743 -18.85 -30.45 -6.99
C ILE A 743 -19.25 -31.78 -6.33
N ASP A 744 -18.43 -32.83 -6.53
CA ASP A 744 -18.66 -34.13 -5.92
C ASP A 744 -18.63 -34.05 -4.39
N LYS A 745 -17.62 -33.38 -3.83
CA LYS A 745 -17.46 -33.19 -2.39
C LYS A 745 -18.63 -32.42 -1.77
N LEU A 746 -19.07 -31.33 -2.39
CA LEU A 746 -20.18 -30.52 -1.87
C LEU A 746 -21.48 -31.30 -1.87
N TYR A 747 -21.72 -32.10 -2.92
CA TYR A 747 -22.91 -32.94 -2.98
C TYR A 747 -22.90 -34.04 -1.90
N ASP A 748 -21.73 -34.62 -1.60
CA ASP A 748 -21.57 -35.56 -0.49
C ASP A 748 -21.83 -34.92 0.87
N ASP A 749 -21.26 -33.73 1.12
CA ASP A 749 -21.48 -32.96 2.34
C ASP A 749 -22.95 -32.59 2.52
N PHE A 750 -23.62 -32.22 1.42
CA PHE A 750 -25.05 -31.95 1.41
C PHE A 750 -25.85 -33.18 1.83
N ARG A 751 -25.52 -34.37 1.31
CA ARG A 751 -26.16 -35.63 1.73
C ARG A 751 -25.91 -35.96 3.20
N ASN A 752 -24.82 -35.45 3.77
CA ASN A 752 -24.46 -35.57 5.18
C ASN A 752 -24.97 -34.41 6.06
N GLY A 753 -25.82 -33.53 5.52
CA GLY A 753 -26.56 -32.55 6.30
C GLY A 753 -25.96 -31.15 6.33
N LEU A 754 -24.99 -30.84 5.47
CA LEU A 754 -24.62 -29.45 5.16
C LEU A 754 -25.72 -28.81 4.32
N SER A 755 -26.23 -27.66 4.73
CA SER A 755 -27.14 -26.89 3.90
C SER A 755 -26.40 -25.88 3.03
N VAL A 756 -26.89 -25.62 1.83
CA VAL A 756 -26.25 -24.71 0.86
C VAL A 756 -27.26 -23.62 0.50
N ILE A 757 -26.84 -22.36 0.60
CA ILE A 757 -27.64 -21.21 0.22
C ILE A 757 -26.85 -20.42 -0.83
N ILE A 758 -27.46 -20.20 -1.98
CA ILE A 758 -26.85 -19.54 -3.13
C ILE A 758 -27.64 -18.26 -3.43
N PHE A 759 -26.93 -17.14 -3.46
CA PHE A 759 -27.35 -15.89 -4.07
C PHE A 759 -26.49 -15.70 -5.31
N ALA A 760 -27.11 -15.66 -6.48
CA ALA A 760 -26.45 -15.50 -7.77
C ALA A 760 -26.94 -14.22 -8.47
N ASP A 761 -26.35 -13.88 -9.61
CA ASP A 761 -26.73 -12.69 -10.38
C ASP A 761 -26.93 -13.01 -11.87
N TRP A 762 -27.03 -11.97 -12.70
CA TRP A 762 -27.21 -12.15 -14.13
C TRP A 762 -25.97 -12.73 -14.82
N TYR A 763 -26.24 -13.44 -15.91
CA TYR A 763 -25.23 -13.77 -16.91
C TYR A 763 -25.88 -13.84 -18.28
N ASN A 764 -25.41 -13.02 -19.22
CA ASN A 764 -25.86 -13.09 -20.61
C ASN A 764 -24.76 -12.60 -21.55
N VAL A 765 -24.28 -13.46 -22.45
CA VAL A 765 -23.14 -13.16 -23.33
C VAL A 765 -23.42 -11.97 -24.25
N SER A 766 -24.65 -11.83 -24.77
CA SER A 766 -25.01 -10.71 -25.63
C SER A 766 -25.07 -9.39 -24.85
N VAL A 767 -25.57 -9.42 -23.61
CA VAL A 767 -25.56 -8.25 -22.72
C VAL A 767 -24.12 -7.85 -22.37
N MET A 768 -23.27 -8.81 -22.00
CA MET A 768 -21.85 -8.59 -21.71
C MET A 768 -21.15 -7.91 -22.91
N GLN A 769 -21.40 -8.37 -24.13
CA GLN A 769 -20.86 -7.75 -25.35
C GLN A 769 -21.38 -6.33 -25.59
N LYS A 770 -22.59 -6.02 -25.11
CA LYS A 770 -23.22 -4.70 -25.27
C LYS A 770 -22.68 -3.67 -24.29
N ILE A 771 -22.33 -4.09 -23.08
CA ILE A 771 -21.80 -3.24 -22.01
C ILE A 771 -20.26 -3.11 -22.00
N GLN A 772 -19.60 -3.63 -23.04
CA GLN A 772 -18.17 -3.39 -23.26
C GLN A 772 -17.90 -1.90 -23.42
N PHE A 773 -16.76 -1.44 -22.93
CA PHE A 773 -16.31 -0.06 -23.11
C PHE A 773 -14.90 -0.02 -23.68
N TYR A 774 -14.60 1.06 -24.39
CA TYR A 774 -13.25 1.33 -24.86
C TYR A 774 -12.52 2.13 -23.79
N ASP A 775 -11.51 1.52 -23.19
CA ASP A 775 -10.64 2.23 -22.25
C ASP A 775 -9.62 3.06 -23.04
N GLU A 776 -9.78 4.38 -22.96
CA GLU A 776 -8.86 5.32 -23.59
C GLU A 776 -7.43 5.24 -23.00
N ASN A 777 -7.30 4.76 -21.76
CA ASN A 777 -6.01 4.65 -21.07
C ASN A 777 -5.18 3.48 -21.58
N THR A 778 -5.75 2.28 -21.60
CA THR A 778 -5.08 1.09 -22.17
C THR A 778 -5.16 1.01 -23.70
N ARG A 779 -6.00 1.85 -24.32
CA ARG A 779 -6.35 1.80 -25.76
C ARG A 779 -6.90 0.44 -26.19
N GLN A 780 -7.61 -0.23 -25.28
CA GLN A 780 -8.15 -1.57 -25.48
C GLN A 780 -9.65 -1.56 -25.20
N TRP A 781 -10.36 -2.47 -25.88
CA TRP A 781 -11.73 -2.79 -25.52
C TRP A 781 -11.72 -3.67 -24.28
N TRP A 782 -12.43 -3.23 -23.25
CA TRP A 782 -12.70 -4.01 -22.05
C TRP A 782 -14.03 -4.73 -22.25
N LEU A 783 -13.95 -6.05 -22.37
CA LEU A 783 -15.10 -6.95 -22.43
C LEU A 783 -15.26 -7.63 -21.06
N PRO A 784 -16.47 -7.69 -20.50
CA PRO A 784 -16.72 -8.44 -19.28
C PRO A 784 -16.19 -9.87 -19.38
N VAL A 785 -15.47 -10.33 -18.36
CA VAL A 785 -15.00 -11.72 -18.30
C VAL A 785 -16.05 -12.67 -17.74
N THR A 786 -17.04 -12.16 -17.02
CA THR A 786 -18.22 -12.92 -16.58
C THR A 786 -19.42 -11.97 -16.50
N GLY A 787 -20.60 -12.49 -16.12
CA GLY A 787 -21.76 -11.67 -15.75
C GLY A 787 -21.54 -11.00 -14.39
N GLY A 788 -22.60 -10.76 -13.61
CA GLY A 788 -22.43 -10.55 -12.16
C GLY A 788 -21.84 -11.84 -11.58
N SER A 789 -22.63 -12.92 -11.60
CA SER A 789 -22.11 -14.27 -11.28
C SER A 789 -21.76 -15.09 -12.52
N ASN A 790 -20.89 -16.11 -12.34
CA ASN A 790 -20.58 -17.12 -13.36
C ASN A 790 -21.65 -18.22 -13.40
N ILE A 791 -22.82 -17.89 -13.96
CA ILE A 791 -23.96 -18.83 -14.06
C ILE A 791 -23.63 -20.15 -14.79
N PRO A 792 -22.83 -20.20 -15.87
CA PRO A 792 -22.40 -21.47 -16.44
C PRO A 792 -21.67 -22.37 -15.45
N ALA A 793 -20.77 -21.82 -14.63
CA ALA A 793 -20.08 -22.58 -13.57
C ALA A 793 -21.05 -23.02 -12.47
N LEU A 794 -21.94 -22.13 -12.02
CA LEU A 794 -22.99 -22.48 -11.05
C LEU A 794 -23.93 -23.57 -11.57
N ASN A 795 -24.23 -23.59 -12.86
CA ASN A 795 -25.03 -24.66 -13.46
C ASN A 795 -24.33 -26.02 -13.45
N ASP A 796 -22.99 -26.03 -13.54
CA ASP A 796 -22.21 -27.26 -13.42
C ASP A 796 -22.20 -27.72 -11.94
N LEU A 797 -22.06 -26.78 -10.99
CA LEU A 797 -22.20 -27.03 -9.54
C LEU A 797 -23.59 -27.57 -9.18
N LEU A 798 -24.67 -26.98 -9.72
CA LEU A 798 -26.06 -27.33 -9.44
C LEU A 798 -26.54 -28.60 -10.16
N SER A 799 -25.76 -29.12 -11.10
CA SER A 799 -26.12 -30.28 -11.92
C SER A 799 -26.49 -31.56 -11.12
N PRO A 800 -25.87 -31.88 -9.95
CA PRO A 800 -26.29 -33.02 -9.14
C PRO A 800 -27.72 -32.90 -8.60
N TRP A 801 -28.20 -31.68 -8.35
CA TRP A 801 -29.57 -31.39 -7.88
C TRP A 801 -30.59 -31.23 -9.02
N LYS A 802 -30.17 -31.35 -10.29
CA LYS A 802 -31.02 -31.19 -11.47
C LYS A 802 -31.68 -29.80 -11.55
N LEU A 803 -30.93 -28.77 -11.14
CA LEU A 803 -31.34 -27.37 -11.26
C LEU A 803 -30.53 -26.67 -12.34
N VAL A 804 -31.20 -25.84 -13.14
CA VAL A 804 -30.56 -25.03 -14.18
C VAL A 804 -31.06 -23.59 -14.10
N LEU A 805 -30.12 -22.67 -13.97
CA LEU A 805 -30.28 -21.23 -14.09
C LEU A 805 -30.18 -20.79 -15.56
N SER A 806 -30.97 -19.79 -15.91
CA SER A 806 -31.09 -19.26 -17.27
C SER A 806 -30.03 -18.22 -17.62
N ASP A 807 -29.97 -17.85 -18.90
CA ASP A 807 -29.28 -16.65 -19.38
C ASP A 807 -30.18 -15.39 -19.37
N GLN A 808 -31.40 -15.48 -18.82
CA GLN A 808 -32.33 -14.38 -18.78
C GLN A 808 -31.91 -13.36 -17.72
N VAL A 809 -31.91 -12.07 -18.09
CA VAL A 809 -31.61 -10.96 -17.18
C VAL A 809 -32.90 -10.22 -16.87
N ILE A 810 -33.38 -10.35 -15.64
CA ILE A 810 -34.70 -9.86 -15.23
C ILE A 810 -34.59 -8.82 -14.12
N GLU A 811 -35.54 -7.88 -14.09
CA GLU A 811 -35.60 -6.84 -13.07
C GLU A 811 -37.03 -6.48 -12.65
N GLY A 812 -37.19 -5.95 -11.45
CA GLY A 812 -38.42 -5.27 -11.06
C GLY A 812 -38.80 -5.43 -9.59
N THR A 813 -39.75 -4.61 -9.16
CA THR A 813 -40.31 -4.65 -7.81
C THR A 813 -41.37 -5.74 -7.67
N PHE A 814 -41.36 -6.46 -6.57
CA PHE A 814 -42.36 -7.47 -6.23
C PHE A 814 -42.56 -7.55 -4.71
N LYS A 815 -43.51 -8.36 -4.27
CA LYS A 815 -43.73 -8.66 -2.86
C LYS A 815 -43.58 -10.15 -2.58
N ILE A 816 -43.03 -10.46 -1.41
CA ILE A 816 -43.12 -11.79 -0.80
C ILE A 816 -43.81 -11.63 0.56
N GLY A 817 -45.03 -12.15 0.69
CA GLY A 817 -45.88 -11.85 1.84
C GLY A 817 -46.06 -10.33 2.02
N ASN A 818 -45.59 -9.79 3.15
CA ASN A 818 -45.65 -8.35 3.45
C ASN A 818 -44.36 -7.58 3.12
N HIS A 819 -43.33 -8.26 2.62
CA HIS A 819 -42.04 -7.65 2.31
C HIS A 819 -42.03 -7.17 0.86
N GLU A 820 -41.72 -5.89 0.66
CA GLU A 820 -41.41 -5.33 -0.64
C GLU A 820 -39.96 -5.66 -0.99
N MET A 821 -39.72 -6.00 -2.25
CA MET A 821 -38.41 -6.37 -2.76
C MET A 821 -38.20 -5.75 -4.13
N TYR A 822 -36.94 -5.56 -4.47
CA TYR A 822 -36.52 -5.21 -5.80
C TYR A 822 -35.55 -6.28 -6.32
N TYR A 823 -35.87 -6.86 -7.48
CA TYR A 823 -35.00 -7.78 -8.20
C TYR A 823 -34.08 -6.97 -9.12
N ALA A 824 -32.79 -6.95 -8.83
CA ALA A 824 -31.82 -6.07 -9.49
C ALA A 824 -30.96 -6.84 -10.48
N SER A 825 -31.47 -7.01 -11.72
CA SER A 825 -30.70 -7.68 -12.78
C SER A 825 -30.31 -9.11 -12.41
N GLY A 826 -31.24 -9.90 -11.86
CA GLY A 826 -30.95 -11.29 -11.52
C GLY A 826 -31.23 -12.28 -12.67
N THR A 827 -30.95 -13.55 -12.40
CA THR A 827 -31.31 -14.70 -13.26
C THR A 827 -32.54 -15.47 -12.76
N SER A 828 -33.03 -16.43 -13.55
CA SER A 828 -34.18 -17.28 -13.20
C SER A 828 -33.85 -18.77 -13.26
N ILE A 829 -34.60 -19.61 -12.52
CA ILE A 829 -34.50 -21.07 -12.55
C ILE A 829 -35.45 -21.62 -13.62
N ILE A 830 -34.91 -22.30 -14.64
CA ILE A 830 -35.66 -22.75 -15.84
C ILE A 830 -35.90 -24.25 -15.91
N ASP A 831 -35.01 -25.08 -15.36
CA ASP A 831 -35.23 -26.53 -15.29
C ASP A 831 -35.09 -27.01 -13.85
N HIS A 832 -36.14 -27.69 -13.41
CA HIS A 832 -36.29 -28.36 -12.12
C HIS A 832 -37.18 -29.60 -12.26
N SER A 833 -37.41 -30.06 -13.50
CA SER A 833 -38.41 -31.07 -13.84
C SER A 833 -38.12 -32.43 -13.22
N GLU A 834 -36.85 -32.73 -12.97
CA GLU A 834 -36.37 -33.96 -12.32
C GLU A 834 -36.03 -33.76 -10.83
N ALA A 835 -36.08 -32.52 -10.33
CA ALA A 835 -35.75 -32.20 -8.95
C ALA A 835 -36.90 -32.61 -8.01
N LYS A 836 -36.74 -33.76 -7.35
CA LYS A 836 -37.70 -34.23 -6.35
C LYS A 836 -37.78 -33.25 -5.18
N ASN A 837 -38.99 -32.91 -4.74
CA ASN A 837 -39.26 -31.99 -3.63
C ASN A 837 -38.78 -30.53 -3.83
N PHE A 838 -38.67 -30.09 -5.08
CA PHE A 838 -38.40 -28.69 -5.42
C PHE A 838 -39.65 -27.80 -5.24
N ILE A 839 -39.43 -26.57 -4.77
CA ILE A 839 -40.45 -25.54 -4.60
C ILE A 839 -39.91 -24.25 -5.21
N GLY A 840 -40.50 -23.85 -6.34
CA GLY A 840 -40.17 -22.60 -7.04
C GLY A 840 -41.17 -21.49 -6.74
N PHE A 841 -40.67 -20.27 -6.59
CA PHE A 841 -41.49 -19.05 -6.46
C PHE A 841 -41.39 -18.22 -7.74
N ASN A 842 -42.53 -18.05 -8.39
CA ASN A 842 -42.62 -17.39 -9.70
C ASN A 842 -43.05 -15.92 -9.54
N ARG A 843 -42.45 -15.03 -10.33
CA ARG A 843 -42.80 -13.60 -10.40
C ARG A 843 -42.83 -13.08 -11.83
N GLU A 844 -43.72 -12.12 -12.07
CA GLU A 844 -43.78 -11.39 -13.33
C GLU A 844 -42.85 -10.17 -13.27
N LEU A 845 -41.70 -10.29 -13.91
CA LEU A 845 -40.63 -9.29 -13.88
C LEU A 845 -40.34 -8.77 -15.29
N ASN A 846 -39.63 -7.66 -15.41
CA ASN A 846 -39.27 -7.09 -16.70
C ASN A 846 -38.04 -7.81 -17.27
N ASP A 847 -38.02 -8.04 -18.58
CA ASP A 847 -36.83 -8.52 -19.29
C ASP A 847 -35.86 -7.35 -19.54
N GLN A 848 -34.93 -7.17 -18.61
CA GLN A 848 -33.94 -6.11 -18.67
C GLN A 848 -32.91 -6.38 -19.76
N GLY A 849 -32.49 -7.63 -19.94
CA GLY A 849 -31.53 -8.04 -20.96
C GLY A 849 -31.99 -7.67 -22.37
N SER A 850 -33.25 -7.99 -22.71
CA SER A 850 -33.88 -7.62 -23.98
C SER A 850 -33.95 -6.09 -24.17
N THR A 851 -34.20 -5.34 -23.08
CA THR A 851 -34.19 -3.88 -23.09
C THR A 851 -32.80 -3.31 -23.38
N ILE A 852 -31.74 -3.87 -22.78
CA ILE A 852 -30.34 -3.45 -23.01
C ILE A 852 -29.89 -3.76 -24.44
N LEU A 853 -30.35 -4.89 -24.99
CA LEU A 853 -30.07 -5.27 -26.38
C LEU A 853 -30.83 -4.41 -27.42
N GLY A 854 -31.72 -3.51 -26.97
CA GLY A 854 -32.48 -2.61 -27.84
C GLY A 854 -33.66 -3.27 -28.53
N HIS A 855 -34.10 -4.44 -28.05
CA HIS A 855 -35.33 -5.06 -28.53
C HIS A 855 -36.56 -4.29 -28.01
N LYS A 856 -37.68 -4.39 -28.75
CA LYS A 856 -38.95 -3.79 -28.28
C LYS A 856 -39.34 -4.41 -26.95
N LYS A 857 -39.68 -3.57 -25.96
CA LYS A 857 -40.22 -4.04 -24.68
C LYS A 857 -41.35 -5.03 -24.95
N PRO A 858 -41.27 -6.27 -24.44
CA PRO A 858 -42.33 -7.25 -24.64
C PRO A 858 -43.63 -6.72 -24.05
N SER A 859 -44.75 -7.00 -24.71
CA SER A 859 -46.09 -6.55 -24.28
C SER A 859 -46.55 -7.24 -22.99
N LEU A 860 -45.94 -8.37 -22.63
CA LEU A 860 -46.19 -9.16 -21.43
C LEU A 860 -44.88 -9.36 -20.65
N LYS A 861 -44.96 -9.28 -19.33
CA LYS A 861 -43.83 -9.55 -18.45
C LYS A 861 -43.56 -11.07 -18.40
N PRO A 862 -42.31 -11.54 -18.58
CA PRO A 862 -41.98 -12.94 -18.36
C PRO A 862 -42.28 -13.36 -16.92
N ARG A 863 -42.85 -14.56 -16.77
CA ARG A 863 -43.00 -15.23 -15.48
C ARG A 863 -41.73 -16.03 -15.19
N ALA A 864 -40.95 -15.58 -14.23
CA ALA A 864 -39.64 -16.14 -13.89
C ALA A 864 -39.64 -16.78 -12.49
N THR A 865 -39.01 -17.94 -12.35
CA THR A 865 -38.76 -18.58 -11.04
C THR A 865 -37.55 -17.91 -10.39
N ILE A 866 -37.76 -17.10 -9.35
CA ILE A 866 -36.69 -16.29 -8.73
C ILE A 866 -36.07 -16.93 -7.48
N LEU A 867 -36.82 -17.80 -6.80
CA LEU A 867 -36.38 -18.52 -5.60
C LEU A 867 -36.73 -19.99 -5.76
N GLY A 868 -35.76 -20.87 -5.50
CA GLY A 868 -35.91 -22.31 -5.48
C GLY A 868 -35.50 -22.90 -4.13
N LEU A 869 -36.36 -23.73 -3.54
CA LEU A 869 -36.08 -24.46 -2.31
C LEU A 869 -36.18 -25.96 -2.57
N LEU A 870 -35.16 -26.72 -2.18
CA LEU A 870 -35.17 -28.18 -2.26
C LEU A 870 -35.25 -28.76 -0.85
N LYS A 871 -36.38 -29.43 -0.57
CA LYS A 871 -36.71 -29.92 0.77
C LYS A 871 -35.98 -31.22 1.10
N GLN A 872 -35.58 -31.33 2.37
CA GLN A 872 -35.09 -32.56 3.01
C GLN A 872 -36.08 -33.72 2.81
N ASP A 873 -35.58 -34.89 2.39
CA ASP A 873 -36.39 -36.10 2.25
C ASP A 873 -36.56 -36.78 3.61
N TYR A 874 -37.73 -36.61 4.22
CA TYR A 874 -38.07 -37.14 5.55
C TYR A 874 -38.50 -38.61 5.54
N SER A 875 -38.47 -39.29 4.39
CA SER A 875 -38.90 -40.69 4.29
C SER A 875 -38.00 -41.64 5.08
N ASP A 876 -36.74 -41.27 5.31
CA ASP A 876 -35.78 -42.02 6.12
C ASP A 876 -35.26 -41.15 7.28
N ARG A 877 -35.86 -41.30 8.48
CA ARG A 877 -35.48 -40.55 9.69
C ARG A 877 -34.00 -40.76 10.10
N SER A 878 -33.31 -41.74 9.52
CA SER A 878 -31.91 -42.02 9.80
C SER A 878 -30.93 -41.15 8.98
N LYS A 879 -31.36 -40.54 7.86
CA LYS A 879 -30.51 -39.73 6.99
C LYS A 879 -30.86 -38.24 7.08
N LYS A 880 -29.94 -37.44 7.62
CA LYS A 880 -30.06 -35.97 7.65
C LYS A 880 -29.50 -35.40 6.35
N THR A 881 -30.32 -35.23 5.31
CA THR A 881 -29.91 -34.46 4.13
C THR A 881 -30.00 -32.96 4.39
N GLY A 882 -29.14 -32.15 3.77
CA GLY A 882 -29.17 -30.69 3.89
C GLY A 882 -30.36 -30.04 3.19
N GLY A 883 -30.56 -28.75 3.42
CA GLY A 883 -31.46 -27.91 2.62
C GLY A 883 -30.67 -27.17 1.55
N LEU A 884 -31.22 -27.07 0.33
CA LEU A 884 -30.67 -26.22 -0.74
C LEU A 884 -31.64 -25.08 -1.03
N ALA A 885 -31.14 -23.86 -1.03
CA ALA A 885 -31.86 -22.65 -1.44
C ALA A 885 -31.06 -21.91 -2.51
N VAL A 886 -31.73 -21.51 -3.59
CA VAL A 886 -31.14 -20.75 -4.70
C VAL A 886 -32.01 -19.55 -4.98
N TYR A 887 -31.44 -18.35 -4.83
CA TYR A 887 -32.06 -17.07 -5.16
C TYR A 887 -31.20 -16.39 -6.23
N GLY A 888 -31.82 -15.90 -7.29
CA GLY A 888 -31.09 -15.47 -8.49
C GLY A 888 -30.70 -13.98 -8.53
N ASP A 889 -30.68 -13.28 -7.40
CA ASP A 889 -30.20 -11.89 -7.27
C ASP A 889 -29.44 -11.72 -5.95
N SER A 890 -28.19 -11.24 -5.97
CA SER A 890 -27.41 -11.00 -4.75
C SER A 890 -27.34 -9.54 -4.31
N ASN A 891 -27.65 -8.58 -5.20
CA ASN A 891 -27.54 -7.14 -4.94
C ASN A 891 -28.37 -6.68 -3.72
N CYS A 892 -29.43 -7.39 -3.35
CA CYS A 892 -30.21 -7.09 -2.14
C CYS A 892 -29.47 -7.38 -0.81
N LEU A 893 -28.28 -7.98 -0.89
CA LEU A 893 -27.34 -8.21 0.22
C LEU A 893 -26.15 -7.24 0.19
N ASP A 894 -25.83 -6.69 -0.97
CA ASP A 894 -24.73 -5.74 -1.19
C ASP A 894 -25.11 -4.31 -0.79
N GLN A 895 -24.30 -3.65 0.04
CA GLN A 895 -24.54 -2.28 0.51
C GLN A 895 -24.26 -1.21 -0.56
N VAL A 896 -23.48 -1.49 -1.61
CA VAL A 896 -22.96 -0.44 -2.51
C VAL A 896 -24.10 0.27 -3.27
N TYR A 897 -25.07 -0.49 -3.81
CA TYR A 897 -26.25 0.03 -4.52
C TYR A 897 -27.56 -0.57 -4.02
N LEU A 898 -27.64 -0.73 -2.70
CA LEU A 898 -28.82 -1.26 -2.03
C LEU A 898 -30.02 -0.32 -2.20
N GLU A 899 -31.03 -0.75 -2.97
CA GLU A 899 -32.34 -0.08 -2.99
C GLU A 899 -33.21 -0.55 -1.82
N ILE A 900 -33.36 -1.88 -1.68
CA ILE A 900 -34.16 -2.54 -0.65
C ILE A 900 -33.40 -3.78 -0.19
N ASP A 901 -33.19 -3.92 1.12
CA ASP A 901 -32.50 -5.09 1.69
C ASP A 901 -33.37 -6.36 1.69
N CYS A 902 -32.70 -7.51 1.61
CA CYS A 902 -33.31 -8.82 1.74
C CYS A 902 -32.74 -9.63 2.91
N TYR A 903 -32.27 -8.99 3.98
CA TYR A 903 -31.70 -9.69 5.13
C TYR A 903 -32.72 -10.59 5.82
N TRP A 904 -34.00 -10.22 5.79
CA TRP A 904 -35.11 -11.06 6.25
C TRP A 904 -35.27 -12.34 5.40
N LEU A 905 -34.96 -12.29 4.10
CA LEU A 905 -35.00 -13.46 3.23
C LEU A 905 -33.85 -14.39 3.62
N LEU A 906 -32.65 -13.86 3.80
CA LEU A 906 -31.51 -14.63 4.30
C LEU A 906 -31.82 -15.32 5.64
N ASP A 907 -32.44 -14.62 6.59
CA ASP A 907 -32.92 -15.20 7.86
C ASP A 907 -33.87 -16.39 7.61
N ALA A 908 -34.82 -16.22 6.67
CA ALA A 908 -35.81 -17.23 6.33
C ALA A 908 -35.17 -18.45 5.65
N LEU A 909 -34.17 -18.24 4.79
CA LEU A 909 -33.40 -19.30 4.14
C LEU A 909 -32.52 -20.05 5.15
N LEU A 910 -31.89 -19.36 6.10
CA LEU A 910 -31.15 -19.99 7.21
C LEU A 910 -32.07 -20.76 8.17
N GLN A 911 -33.29 -20.29 8.39
CA GLN A 911 -34.28 -21.03 9.17
C GLN A 911 -34.73 -22.29 8.42
N PHE A 912 -34.96 -22.18 7.11
CA PHE A 912 -35.27 -23.32 6.25
C PHE A 912 -34.14 -24.34 6.25
N SER A 913 -32.90 -23.88 6.09
CA SER A 913 -31.69 -24.69 6.07
C SER A 913 -31.46 -25.45 7.38
N THR A 914 -31.86 -24.84 8.50
CA THR A 914 -31.71 -25.40 9.85
C THR A 914 -32.83 -26.38 10.22
N THR A 915 -34.08 -26.05 9.86
CA THR A 915 -35.26 -26.78 10.35
C THR A 915 -35.87 -27.74 9.32
N GLY A 916 -35.48 -27.61 8.04
CA GLY A 916 -36.14 -28.28 6.91
C GLY A 916 -37.59 -27.84 6.70
N LYS A 917 -38.10 -26.87 7.47
CA LYS A 917 -39.45 -26.34 7.36
C LYS A 917 -39.43 -25.08 6.52
N ILE A 918 -40.31 -25.03 5.54
CA ILE A 918 -40.52 -23.83 4.73
C ILE A 918 -41.14 -22.76 5.65
N PRO A 919 -40.60 -21.53 5.67
CA PRO A 919 -41.20 -20.41 6.40
C PRO A 919 -42.70 -20.25 6.09
N SER A 920 -43.51 -19.94 7.10
CA SER A 920 -44.98 -19.91 6.98
C SER A 920 -45.48 -18.93 5.92
N PHE A 921 -44.83 -17.77 5.78
CA PHE A 921 -45.18 -16.78 4.76
C PHE A 921 -44.92 -17.31 3.33
N LEU A 922 -43.85 -18.10 3.13
CA LEU A 922 -43.59 -18.78 1.86
C LEU A 922 -44.58 -19.93 1.60
N GLN A 923 -45.08 -20.58 2.65
CA GLN A 923 -46.15 -21.58 2.51
C GLN A 923 -47.48 -20.96 2.07
N GLN A 924 -47.86 -19.81 2.64
CA GLN A 924 -49.07 -19.08 2.26
C GLN A 924 -49.06 -18.63 0.80
N GLU A 925 -47.89 -18.26 0.28
CA GLU A 925 -47.73 -17.95 -1.14
C GLU A 925 -47.92 -19.17 -2.04
N LYS A 926 -47.42 -20.33 -1.62
CA LYS A 926 -47.65 -21.60 -2.34
C LYS A 926 -49.14 -21.92 -2.40
N GLU A 927 -49.88 -21.69 -1.33
CA GLU A 927 -51.33 -21.91 -1.28
C GLU A 927 -52.10 -20.89 -2.13
N SER A 928 -51.66 -19.63 -2.16
CA SER A 928 -52.25 -18.57 -3.00
C SER A 928 -51.95 -18.76 -4.49
N ALA A 929 -50.82 -19.39 -4.85
CA ALA A 929 -50.50 -19.76 -6.23
C ALA A 929 -51.29 -20.99 -6.75
N ASN A 930 -51.87 -21.79 -5.84
CA ASN A 930 -52.72 -22.93 -6.14
C ASN A 930 -54.20 -22.57 -6.35
N ASP A 931 -54.51 -21.27 -6.47
CA ASP A 931 -55.87 -20.81 -6.72
C ASP A 931 -56.36 -21.29 -8.10
N LYS A 932 -57.57 -21.88 -8.15
CA LYS A 932 -58.11 -22.63 -9.31
C LYS A 932 -58.05 -21.86 -10.64
N ASN A 933 -58.05 -20.53 -10.58
CA ASN A 933 -57.97 -19.66 -11.75
C ASN A 933 -56.59 -19.65 -12.43
N GLN A 934 -55.48 -19.75 -11.68
CA GLN A 934 -54.14 -19.80 -12.29
C GLN A 934 -53.87 -21.14 -12.98
N GLN A 935 -54.44 -22.23 -12.48
CA GLN A 935 -54.28 -23.56 -13.09
C GLN A 935 -55.09 -23.68 -14.39
N ILE A 936 -56.24 -23.03 -14.47
CA ILE A 936 -57.00 -22.85 -15.72
C ILE A 936 -56.20 -22.01 -16.72
N GLN A 937 -55.57 -20.92 -16.26
CA GLN A 937 -54.75 -20.05 -17.11
C GLN A 937 -53.48 -20.74 -17.64
N LEU A 938 -52.78 -21.52 -16.81
CA LEU A 938 -51.65 -22.37 -17.22
C LEU A 938 -52.05 -23.47 -18.21
N ASN A 939 -53.24 -24.04 -18.06
CA ASN A 939 -53.78 -25.03 -19.01
C ASN A 939 -54.19 -24.38 -20.33
N ILE A 940 -54.72 -23.15 -20.30
CA ILE A 940 -55.03 -22.35 -21.48
C ILE A 940 -53.73 -21.92 -22.19
N GLU A 941 -52.70 -21.47 -21.47
CA GLU A 941 -51.39 -21.13 -22.03
C GLU A 941 -50.68 -22.35 -22.63
N LYS A 942 -50.71 -23.51 -21.96
CA LYS A 942 -50.23 -24.78 -22.53
C LYS A 942 -50.99 -25.17 -23.80
N PHE A 943 -52.32 -25.00 -23.80
CA PHE A 943 -53.15 -25.28 -24.96
C PHE A 943 -52.81 -24.34 -26.13
N ILE A 944 -52.69 -23.03 -25.88
CA ILE A 944 -52.32 -22.02 -26.88
C ILE A 944 -50.91 -22.26 -27.42
N ASN A 945 -49.93 -22.53 -26.56
CA ASN A 945 -48.56 -22.78 -26.98
C ASN A 945 -48.43 -24.07 -27.81
N ASN A 946 -49.17 -25.13 -27.46
CA ASN A 946 -49.22 -26.36 -28.24
C ASN A 946 -49.99 -26.22 -29.57
N GLN A 947 -51.01 -25.36 -29.65
CA GLN A 947 -51.80 -25.13 -30.87
C GLN A 947 -51.15 -24.16 -31.85
N PHE A 948 -50.52 -23.09 -31.36
CA PHE A 948 -50.07 -21.96 -32.20
C PHE A 948 -48.56 -21.90 -32.40
N ASN A 949 -47.77 -22.82 -31.83
CA ASN A 949 -46.31 -22.83 -31.96
C ASN A 949 -45.68 -21.46 -31.61
N LEU A 950 -46.32 -20.72 -30.70
CA LEU A 950 -45.80 -19.47 -30.16
C LEU A 950 -44.60 -19.83 -29.29
N LYS A 951 -43.42 -19.87 -29.89
CA LYS A 951 -42.16 -19.94 -29.15
C LYS A 951 -42.08 -18.67 -28.31
N HIS A 952 -42.36 -18.77 -27.01
CA HIS A 952 -41.68 -17.90 -26.06
C HIS A 952 -40.18 -17.97 -26.39
N PRO A 953 -39.43 -16.85 -26.36
CA PRO A 953 -38.00 -16.90 -26.61
C PRO A 953 -37.44 -18.02 -25.72
N ALA A 954 -36.84 -19.03 -26.35
CA ALA A 954 -36.38 -20.22 -25.65
C ALA A 954 -35.33 -19.74 -24.65
N THR A 955 -35.65 -19.78 -23.36
CA THR A 955 -34.66 -19.60 -22.30
C THR A 955 -33.68 -20.75 -22.41
N GLU A 956 -32.46 -20.46 -22.87
CA GLU A 956 -31.43 -21.46 -23.09
C GLU A 956 -30.54 -21.58 -21.83
N LYS A 957 -29.89 -22.74 -21.67
CA LYS A 957 -28.79 -22.87 -20.70
C LYS A 957 -27.68 -21.88 -21.13
N PRO A 958 -27.22 -20.97 -20.26
CA PRO A 958 -26.18 -20.02 -20.60
C PRO A 958 -24.90 -20.75 -21.01
N LYS A 959 -24.24 -20.23 -22.04
CA LYS A 959 -22.94 -20.74 -22.52
C LYS A 959 -21.82 -19.84 -22.03
N ARG A 960 -20.67 -20.44 -21.71
CA ARG A 960 -19.43 -19.70 -21.42
C ARG A 960 -19.08 -18.80 -22.61
N ALA A 961 -18.76 -17.53 -22.35
CA ALA A 961 -18.36 -16.59 -23.40
C ALA A 961 -17.06 -17.07 -24.08
N ASN A 962 -16.98 -16.98 -25.41
CA ASN A 962 -15.78 -17.34 -26.17
C ASN A 962 -15.56 -16.34 -27.32
N PRO A 963 -14.37 -15.70 -27.43
CA PRO A 963 -13.20 -15.80 -26.56
C PRO A 963 -13.38 -15.02 -25.25
N ASN A 964 -13.01 -15.66 -24.13
CA ASN A 964 -13.01 -15.04 -22.80
C ASN A 964 -11.63 -15.19 -22.15
N ASN A 965 -11.20 -14.16 -21.40
CA ASN A 965 -9.92 -14.09 -20.71
C ASN A 965 -10.00 -14.48 -19.23
N LEU A 966 -11.12 -15.05 -18.75
CA LEU A 966 -11.30 -15.49 -17.36
C LEU A 966 -10.11 -16.30 -16.81
N TYR A 967 -9.50 -17.17 -17.62
CA TYR A 967 -8.33 -17.97 -17.27
C TYR A 967 -7.11 -17.17 -16.77
N ARG A 968 -7.02 -15.88 -17.09
CA ARG A 968 -5.95 -14.99 -16.60
C ARG A 968 -6.11 -14.65 -15.12
N TYR A 969 -7.33 -14.74 -14.62
CA TYR A 969 -7.75 -14.29 -13.28
C TYR A 969 -8.19 -15.45 -12.41
N SER A 970 -8.62 -16.54 -13.05
CA SER A 970 -9.11 -17.73 -12.38
C SER A 970 -8.01 -18.50 -11.64
N ASN A 971 -8.38 -18.92 -10.43
CA ASN A 971 -7.72 -19.90 -9.56
C ASN A 971 -7.97 -21.35 -10.03
N VAL A 972 -8.95 -21.58 -10.90
CA VAL A 972 -9.43 -22.91 -11.28
C VAL A 972 -9.07 -23.30 -12.70
N ILE A 973 -9.13 -22.39 -13.67
CA ILE A 973 -8.79 -22.67 -15.09
C ILE A 973 -7.45 -22.05 -15.50
N ASN A 974 -6.71 -22.75 -16.38
CA ASN A 974 -5.33 -22.42 -16.74
C ASN A 974 -5.20 -21.78 -18.14
N ASP A 975 -6.12 -22.09 -19.05
CA ASP A 975 -6.04 -21.64 -20.44
C ASP A 975 -7.41 -21.28 -21.04
N ARG A 976 -7.37 -20.80 -22.28
CA ARG A 976 -8.56 -20.41 -23.06
C ARG A 976 -9.49 -21.57 -23.39
N ASN A 977 -9.00 -22.81 -23.32
CA ASN A 977 -9.80 -24.00 -23.59
C ASN A 977 -10.56 -24.46 -22.33
N GLY A 978 -10.36 -23.77 -21.20
CA GLY A 978 -10.98 -24.13 -19.92
C GLY A 978 -10.35 -25.35 -19.28
N THR A 979 -9.08 -25.65 -19.56
CA THR A 979 -8.40 -26.73 -18.85
C THR A 979 -8.24 -26.37 -17.37
N PHE A 980 -8.60 -27.31 -16.49
CA PHE A 980 -8.45 -27.14 -15.05
C PHE A 980 -6.96 -27.05 -14.67
N ARG A 981 -6.66 -26.15 -13.74
CA ARG A 981 -5.40 -26.14 -12.98
C ARG A 981 -5.33 -27.41 -12.12
N MET A 982 -4.15 -27.70 -11.61
CA MET A 982 -4.02 -28.73 -10.59
C MET A 982 -4.73 -28.27 -9.32
N LEU A 983 -5.66 -29.07 -8.80
CA LEU A 983 -6.33 -28.83 -7.52
C LEU A 983 -5.26 -28.50 -6.46
N PRO A 984 -5.32 -27.33 -5.80
CA PRO A 984 -4.30 -26.95 -4.85
C PRO A 984 -4.43 -27.81 -3.59
N ASN A 985 -3.27 -28.12 -2.98
CA ASN A 985 -3.26 -28.81 -1.70
C ASN A 985 -3.82 -27.89 -0.61
N CYS A 986 -4.64 -28.45 0.28
CA CYS A 986 -5.15 -27.72 1.42
C CYS A 986 -4.01 -27.21 2.31
N HIS A 987 -4.09 -25.94 2.71
CA HIS A 987 -3.08 -25.32 3.55
C HIS A 987 -3.01 -26.02 4.90
N LYS A 988 -1.89 -26.69 5.15
CA LYS A 988 -1.59 -27.29 6.45
C LYS A 988 -0.92 -26.23 7.32
N LEU A 989 -1.60 -25.85 8.40
CA LEU A 989 -1.02 -24.99 9.42
C LEU A 989 -0.06 -25.78 10.30
N PHE A 990 1.12 -25.21 10.53
CA PHE A 990 2.12 -25.75 11.44
C PHE A 990 2.12 -24.92 12.70
N PHE A 991 1.34 -25.36 13.69
CA PHE A 991 1.23 -24.68 14.97
C PHE A 991 2.58 -24.62 15.70
N GLU A 992 2.84 -23.48 16.33
CA GLU A 992 4.05 -23.28 17.12
C GLU A 992 4.08 -24.19 18.35
N ILE A 993 5.28 -24.62 18.72
CA ILE A 993 5.52 -25.27 20.00
C ILE A 993 5.45 -24.16 21.06
N PRO A 994 4.47 -24.17 21.98
CA PRO A 994 4.28 -23.08 22.93
C PRO A 994 5.44 -23.02 23.93
N GLU A 995 6.01 -21.84 24.13
CA GLU A 995 6.98 -21.55 25.20
C GLU A 995 6.24 -20.89 26.37
N ALA A 996 5.59 -21.72 27.19
CA ALA A 996 4.73 -21.28 28.27
C ALA A 996 5.49 -20.50 29.35
N ILE A 997 4.87 -19.41 29.83
CA ILE A 997 5.45 -18.53 30.84
C ILE A 997 4.51 -18.48 32.06
N ASN A 998 5.11 -18.54 33.26
CA ASN A 998 4.42 -18.42 34.56
C ASN A 998 4.23 -16.96 35.01
N GLU A 999 4.49 -16.00 34.12
CA GLU A 999 4.41 -14.57 34.39
C GLU A 999 3.26 -13.95 33.61
N THR A 1000 2.78 -12.83 34.12
CA THR A 1000 1.83 -11.96 33.42
C THR A 1000 2.64 -10.82 32.82
N LEU A 1001 2.42 -10.48 31.54
CA LEU A 1001 2.94 -9.23 30.97
C LEU A 1001 2.63 -8.07 31.95
N PRO A 1002 3.56 -7.15 32.23
CA PRO A 1002 3.26 -5.97 33.02
C PRO A 1002 2.07 -5.24 32.41
N ASN A 1003 1.06 -4.91 33.24
CA ASN A 1003 -0.10 -4.10 32.83
C ASN A 1003 0.34 -2.79 32.15
N ASP A 1004 1.55 -2.30 32.43
CA ASP A 1004 2.16 -1.10 31.86
C ASP A 1004 2.35 -1.12 30.33
N LEU A 1005 2.49 -2.29 29.68
CA LEU A 1005 2.61 -2.35 28.22
C LEU A 1005 1.27 -2.04 27.50
N TYR A 1006 0.15 -2.35 28.16
CA TYR A 1006 -1.19 -2.01 27.71
C TYR A 1006 -1.59 -0.60 28.17
N GLU A 1007 -1.18 -0.21 29.38
CA GLU A 1007 -1.47 1.12 29.92
C GLU A 1007 -0.63 2.23 29.29
N ASN A 1008 0.56 2.01 28.71
CA ASN A 1008 1.36 3.11 28.14
C ASN A 1008 0.60 3.96 27.09
N TYR A 1009 -0.45 3.42 26.47
CA TYR A 1009 -1.35 4.18 25.58
C TYR A 1009 -2.48 4.94 26.32
N SER A 1010 -2.97 4.44 27.46
CA SER A 1010 -3.93 5.14 28.34
C SER A 1010 -3.25 6.10 29.36
N LYS A 1011 -2.05 5.76 29.84
CA LYS A 1011 -1.18 6.58 30.69
C LYS A 1011 -0.52 7.72 29.91
N LEU A 1012 -0.41 7.67 28.58
CA LEU A 1012 -0.09 8.87 27.80
C LEU A 1012 -1.13 9.99 28.02
N HIS A 1013 -2.37 9.62 28.34
CA HIS A 1013 -3.44 10.53 28.74
C HIS A 1013 -3.27 11.07 30.18
N LEU A 1014 -2.52 10.37 31.05
CA LEU A 1014 -2.20 10.77 32.44
C LEU A 1014 -0.88 11.56 32.55
N LEU A 1015 0.12 11.23 31.73
CA LEU A 1015 1.30 12.08 31.53
C LEU A 1015 0.91 13.46 30.98
N GLN A 1016 -0.23 13.55 30.29
CA GLN A 1016 -0.84 14.81 29.85
C GLN A 1016 -1.25 15.69 31.04
N THR A 1017 -1.85 15.13 32.10
CA THR A 1017 -2.17 15.91 33.30
C THR A 1017 -0.94 16.25 34.13
N GLN A 1018 0.10 15.42 34.10
CA GLN A 1018 1.33 15.65 34.87
C GLN A 1018 2.29 16.64 34.19
N VAL A 1019 2.40 16.62 32.86
CA VAL A 1019 3.17 17.61 32.08
C VAL A 1019 2.42 18.94 31.98
N ASP A 1020 1.09 18.94 31.90
CA ASP A 1020 0.30 20.18 32.03
C ASP A 1020 0.35 20.74 33.46
N LEU A 1021 0.47 19.88 34.50
CA LEU A 1021 0.77 20.33 35.87
C LEU A 1021 2.18 20.92 35.97
N GLU A 1022 3.19 20.29 35.39
CA GLU A 1022 4.56 20.80 35.44
C GLU A 1022 4.76 22.07 34.60
N GLN A 1023 4.07 22.20 33.45
CA GLN A 1023 4.06 23.44 32.66
C GLN A 1023 3.20 24.54 33.30
N SER A 1024 2.11 24.21 33.97
CA SER A 1024 1.34 25.18 34.77
C SER A 1024 2.08 25.61 36.05
N LEU A 1025 2.89 24.73 36.65
CA LEU A 1025 3.78 25.05 37.79
C LEU A 1025 5.04 25.82 37.34
N ALA A 1026 5.57 25.58 36.14
CA ALA A 1026 6.67 26.35 35.54
C ALA A 1026 6.22 27.76 35.09
N THR A 1027 4.95 27.90 34.67
CA THR A 1027 4.35 29.21 34.36
C THR A 1027 3.86 29.94 35.62
N ALA A 1028 3.39 29.24 36.66
CA ALA A 1028 3.08 29.84 37.96
C ALA A 1028 4.35 30.31 38.72
N SER A 1029 5.47 29.60 38.58
CA SER A 1029 6.76 30.01 39.17
C SER A 1029 7.44 31.17 38.44
N SER A 1030 6.98 31.53 37.24
CA SER A 1030 7.38 32.76 36.53
C SER A 1030 6.44 33.94 36.74
N PHE A 1031 5.29 33.75 37.40
CA PHE A 1031 4.31 34.80 37.69
C PHE A 1031 4.38 35.38 39.12
N ASN A 1032 5.03 34.68 40.07
CA ASN A 1032 5.26 35.20 41.42
C ASN A 1032 6.58 36.00 41.55
N ARG A 1033 6.77 36.99 40.65
CA ARG A 1033 7.85 37.98 40.76
C ARG A 1033 7.36 39.42 40.69
N PHE A 1034 6.21 39.69 41.30
CA PHE A 1034 5.76 41.03 41.66
C PHE A 1034 5.14 40.96 43.06
N GLN A 1035 5.71 41.71 44.02
CA GLN A 1035 5.36 41.83 45.45
C GLN A 1035 5.97 40.85 46.47
N LYS A 1036 7.22 41.13 46.88
CA LYS A 1036 7.67 41.21 48.29
C LYS A 1036 9.08 41.79 48.31
N GLU A 1037 9.18 43.10 48.53
CA GLU A 1037 9.66 43.73 49.77
C GLU A 1037 11.19 43.68 49.97
N LYS A 1038 11.79 44.86 49.83
CA LYS A 1038 12.48 45.55 50.94
C LYS A 1038 13.32 44.64 51.85
N LEU A 1039 14.48 44.21 51.36
CA LEU A 1039 15.67 44.13 52.21
C LEU A 1039 16.85 44.75 51.47
N SER A 1040 16.99 46.05 51.71
CA SER A 1040 18.20 46.82 51.44
C SER A 1040 19.38 46.31 52.27
N ASN A 1041 20.57 46.47 51.70
CA ASN A 1041 21.90 46.41 52.32
C ASN A 1041 22.60 45.04 52.31
N LEU A 1042 23.22 44.73 51.17
CA LEU A 1042 24.66 44.46 51.13
C LEU A 1042 25.19 44.87 49.75
N VAL A 1043 25.82 46.04 49.78
CA VAL A 1043 26.54 46.75 48.72
C VAL A 1043 27.82 45.98 48.40
N GLU A 1044 28.13 45.69 47.13
CA GLU A 1044 29.20 46.35 46.34
C GLU A 1044 29.57 45.60 45.01
N ILE A 1045 29.67 46.38 43.91
CA ILE A 1045 30.45 46.20 42.64
C ILE A 1045 29.95 45.13 41.64
N LYS A 1046 29.16 45.44 40.59
CA LYS A 1046 29.37 46.24 39.33
C LYS A 1046 29.93 45.45 38.13
N MET A 1047 29.02 45.18 37.19
CA MET A 1047 29.09 45.20 35.71
C MET A 1047 30.30 44.68 34.90
N HIS A 1048 29.90 44.03 33.78
CA HIS A 1048 30.52 43.93 32.45
C HIS A 1048 31.53 42.79 32.20
N PHE A 1049 31.08 41.83 31.38
CA PHE A 1049 31.85 40.72 30.83
C PHE A 1049 31.96 40.87 29.31
N GLU A 1050 32.84 41.76 28.87
CA GLU A 1050 33.42 41.77 27.52
C GLU A 1050 34.93 42.03 27.68
N SER A 1051 35.76 40.97 27.84
CA SER A 1051 37.23 41.05 27.58
C SER A 1051 38.02 39.73 27.75
N LYS A 1052 37.44 38.52 27.59
CA LYS A 1052 38.19 37.26 27.85
C LYS A 1052 38.65 36.43 26.65
N GLN A 1053 38.36 36.80 25.40
CA GLN A 1053 38.88 36.06 24.23
C GLN A 1053 40.19 36.63 23.64
N HIS A 1054 40.50 37.92 23.82
CA HIS A 1054 41.74 38.50 23.26
C HIS A 1054 43.00 38.28 24.11
N ILE A 1055 42.87 38.10 25.43
CA ILE A 1055 44.02 37.89 26.33
C ILE A 1055 44.60 36.47 26.21
N MET A 1056 43.75 35.47 25.96
CA MET A 1056 44.18 34.08 25.79
C MET A 1056 44.95 33.87 24.48
N MET A 1057 44.57 34.58 23.41
CA MET A 1057 45.26 34.55 22.11
C MET A 1057 46.62 35.25 22.16
N MET A 1058 46.75 36.35 22.93
CA MET A 1058 48.02 37.05 23.13
C MET A 1058 49.03 36.23 23.96
N LEU A 1059 48.57 35.52 25.01
CA LEU A 1059 49.45 34.67 25.82
C LEU A 1059 50.04 33.49 25.02
N ILE A 1060 49.24 32.88 24.14
CA ILE A 1060 49.68 31.76 23.30
C ILE A 1060 50.73 32.21 22.27
N MET A 1061 50.56 33.39 21.69
CA MET A 1061 51.53 33.96 20.74
C MET A 1061 52.86 34.36 21.41
N ILE A 1062 52.83 34.85 22.65
CA ILE A 1062 54.04 35.18 23.42
C ILE A 1062 54.81 33.90 23.82
N ILE A 1063 54.11 32.82 24.18
CA ILE A 1063 54.74 31.53 24.51
C ILE A 1063 55.40 30.91 23.27
N LEU A 1064 54.73 30.96 22.11
CA LEU A 1064 55.29 30.46 20.85
C LEU A 1064 56.50 31.28 20.37
N ALA A 1065 56.46 32.61 20.51
CA ALA A 1065 57.60 33.47 20.18
C ALA A 1065 58.81 33.21 21.11
N SER A 1066 58.55 32.96 22.40
CA SER A 1066 59.59 32.65 23.40
C SER A 1066 60.29 31.32 23.10
N ILE A 1067 59.55 30.30 22.65
CA ILE A 1067 60.10 28.99 22.28
C ILE A 1067 60.99 29.09 21.02
N VAL A 1068 60.59 29.90 20.04
CA VAL A 1068 61.39 30.12 18.82
C VAL A 1068 62.69 30.86 19.14
N ILE A 1069 62.64 31.89 20.00
CA ILE A 1069 63.82 32.67 20.44
C ILE A 1069 64.78 31.80 21.26
N VAL A 1070 64.27 30.95 22.17
CA VAL A 1070 65.11 30.01 22.94
C VAL A 1070 65.76 28.95 22.04
N SER A 1071 65.06 28.46 21.00
CA SER A 1071 65.66 27.52 20.04
C SER A 1071 66.71 28.17 19.12
N PHE A 1072 66.56 29.47 18.83
CA PHE A 1072 67.50 30.22 18.00
C PHE A 1072 68.75 30.60 18.81
N LEU A 1073 68.58 31.00 20.07
CA LEU A 1073 69.69 31.28 20.99
C LEU A 1073 70.45 30.01 21.40
N SER A 1074 69.78 28.85 21.53
CA SER A 1074 70.46 27.57 21.80
C SER A 1074 71.28 27.09 20.60
N ARG A 1075 70.81 27.34 19.37
CA ARG A 1075 71.58 27.10 18.13
C ARG A 1075 72.78 28.03 17.99
N ILE A 1076 72.67 29.30 18.38
CA ILE A 1076 73.81 30.24 18.37
C ILE A 1076 74.83 29.87 19.46
N ALA A 1077 74.39 29.52 20.67
CA ALA A 1077 75.27 29.10 21.76
C ALA A 1077 76.01 27.79 21.42
N CYS A 1078 75.35 26.82 20.78
CA CYS A 1078 75.96 25.57 20.37
C CYS A 1078 76.96 25.78 19.21
N ARG A 1079 76.68 26.71 18.28
CA ARG A 1079 77.61 27.09 17.20
C ARG A 1079 78.83 27.86 17.72
N GLN A 1080 78.67 28.73 18.72
CA GLN A 1080 79.77 29.42 19.39
C GLN A 1080 80.65 28.46 20.23
N PHE A 1081 80.05 27.43 20.83
CA PHE A 1081 80.77 26.40 21.60
C PHE A 1081 81.56 25.46 20.68
N LEU A 1082 81.00 25.07 19.53
CA LEU A 1082 81.71 24.27 18.50
C LEU A 1082 82.87 25.03 17.83
N ILE A 1083 82.73 26.34 17.62
CA ILE A 1083 83.81 27.19 17.07
C ILE A 1083 84.94 27.40 18.10
N ASN A 1084 84.63 27.45 19.40
CA ASN A 1084 85.64 27.51 20.47
C ASN A 1084 86.28 26.14 20.77
N TYR A 1085 85.57 25.03 20.56
CA TYR A 1085 86.09 23.67 20.68
C TYR A 1085 87.07 23.33 19.53
N GLN A 1086 86.79 23.78 18.31
CA GLN A 1086 87.68 23.57 17.14
C GLN A 1086 88.93 24.48 17.11
N ARG A 1087 88.98 25.56 17.89
CA ARG A 1087 90.18 26.41 18.05
C ARG A 1087 91.14 25.94 19.15
N LYS A 1088 90.80 24.91 19.95
CA LYS A 1088 91.59 24.45 21.10
C LYS A 1088 92.19 23.03 20.99
N GLN A 1089 92.08 22.38 19.82
CA GLN A 1089 92.71 21.07 19.53
C GLN A 1089 93.67 21.07 18.33
N ARG A 1090 94.13 22.26 17.88
CA ARG A 1090 95.32 22.43 17.01
C ARG A 1090 96.61 22.73 17.81
N SER A 1091 96.67 22.33 19.07
CA SER A 1091 97.92 22.27 19.84
C SER A 1091 97.94 21.02 20.74
N CYS A 1092 97.97 19.86 20.10
CA CYS A 1092 98.79 18.70 20.46
C CYS A 1092 98.87 17.79 19.25
#